data_AF-A0A4R4C6U1-F1
#
_entry.id   AF-A0A4R4C6U1-F1
#
_cell.length_a   1.000
_cell.length_b   1.000
_cell.length_c   1.000
_cell.angle_alpha   90.00
_cell.angle_beta   90.00
_cell.angle_gamma   90.00
#
_symmetry.space_group_name_H-M   'P 1'
#
loop_
_entity.id
_entity.type
_entity.pdbx_description
1 polymer ?
#
loop_
_entity_poly.entity_id
_entity_poly.type
_entity_poly.pdbx_seq_one_letter_code
_entity_poly.pdbx_strand_id
1 'polypeptide(L)'
;MKQRVLALAIKRIVWAELALTAVLAPPAFAQSQPAPGAVAIADAVASGAPVTVAQAGGTAGATASTAAPAAPDASADATPAAPAADGQGKVAQIKRFEVTGSLIRQADKTGFQQVQTITPKEIQASGAVTVADFLRDAAANSANSWGEGQSGNFAAGAAGIALRGLSEKYTLVLVDGQRVAPYAFFSNSVDSFFDLNTIPLNDIERIEIVKTGAVSQYGSDAIGGVVNIITKHNFRGLQLDGSLGSAINAGNGDGTMKFGVLGGFGDLNADRFNVTAALSYYKSNGFTLADRDSTRNQDFTGKPGGFSLLAPSYWNMPDGSAQALNGGCPFGGSVRPAASNSLSAGLPGTVCGYNTAESTSILPMTERLNAKLHGDFKIDDKTTAFADFLESYNTTTTNDGLWNNVIGNSQNPALVWNPQTKLLSPFNYTVPVSNPYNTTGAATPLTYAFPNTVAQKTWANYWRAAAGIKGSFTLPYGDWDWATSVSHSQSTVSNVFTNQLNVNALNNIYQNGTLNFANPAATPNAFNGLFQEANNLGISKLDTIDATLSTPNLFHLPAGDVGIGFGAQFTHQSEMLTPGSEYLSGAVISPDLETVDGQRNVAAIYYQINIPIIENLTFSQAGRYDHYTDVGGAFSPRFALRYQPIKALTLYTSYNRGFRAPTFVEDSKSQTLGIQVDPATGQNYTSITVGNPNLAPERTRNLNIGFQVSPSRYTDLGFDWYKIRIDNVIGQGKPSQVVTDPTTGQLLYKVIPYQNLGYLDTNGFEGTFRQGLPLKGWGTITLSGDWAYVNSYKIGFPGAAPINGAGNNFTITQPFGGSFPRWRGNTTLDWNYRKFDAALTWQFTGPYAQNLMPEPSKVGSYSQFNLMVTYTGFKNWTIYGGIDNLFNRTPPYDPIFANGTLSQSGYDTSVYSYIGRFAQVGATYKF
;
A
#
# COMPACT_ATOMS: atom_id res chain seq x y z
N MET A 1 -7.81 -44.35 0.27
CA MET A 1 -8.74 -44.12 1.42
C MET A 1 -9.01 -42.65 1.75
N LYS A 2 -8.11 -41.67 1.51
CA LYS A 2 -8.25 -40.30 2.04
C LYS A 2 -9.46 -39.46 1.51
N GLN A 3 -9.85 -39.60 0.23
CA GLN A 3 -10.96 -38.80 -0.35
C GLN A 3 -12.34 -39.07 0.29
N ARG A 4 -12.65 -40.31 0.68
CA ARG A 4 -13.94 -40.63 1.32
C ARG A 4 -14.07 -40.00 2.71
N VAL A 5 -12.97 -39.81 3.44
CA VAL A 5 -12.97 -39.16 4.76
C VAL A 5 -13.25 -37.66 4.61
N LEU A 6 -12.62 -37.00 3.64
CA LEU A 6 -12.87 -35.59 3.33
C LEU A 6 -14.33 -35.35 2.91
N ALA A 7 -14.88 -36.17 2.02
CA ALA A 7 -16.29 -36.08 1.62
C ALA A 7 -17.26 -36.33 2.80
N LEU A 8 -16.93 -37.25 3.71
CA LEU A 8 -17.72 -37.48 4.93
C LEU A 8 -17.63 -36.31 5.93
N ALA A 9 -16.46 -35.68 6.05
CA ALA A 9 -16.25 -34.53 6.92
C ALA A 9 -17.03 -33.32 6.41
N ILE A 10 -16.91 -32.98 5.12
CA ILE A 10 -17.68 -31.90 4.47
C ILE A 10 -19.18 -32.14 4.65
N LYS A 11 -19.66 -33.37 4.38
CA LYS A 11 -21.08 -33.72 4.56
C LYS A 11 -21.53 -33.58 6.02
N ARG A 12 -20.71 -33.97 7.00
CA ARG A 12 -21.04 -33.82 8.43
C ARG A 12 -21.07 -32.36 8.88
N ILE A 13 -20.15 -31.52 8.40
CA ILE A 13 -20.12 -30.09 8.70
C ILE A 13 -21.36 -29.39 8.14
N VAL A 14 -21.67 -29.62 6.85
CA VAL A 14 -22.86 -29.03 6.19
C VAL A 14 -24.17 -29.42 6.88
N TRP A 15 -24.32 -30.68 7.30
CA TRP A 15 -25.52 -31.13 8.02
C TRP A 15 -25.58 -30.66 9.48
N ALA A 16 -24.44 -30.43 10.14
CA ALA A 16 -24.40 -29.84 11.48
C ALA A 16 -24.80 -28.35 11.45
N GLU A 17 -24.29 -27.58 10.48
CA GLU A 17 -24.63 -26.16 10.27
C GLU A 17 -26.12 -25.95 9.94
N LEU A 18 -26.69 -26.76 9.04
CA LEU A 18 -28.12 -26.72 8.69
C LEU A 18 -29.03 -27.08 9.88
N ALA A 19 -28.58 -27.97 10.77
CA ALA A 19 -29.32 -28.29 12.00
C ALA A 19 -29.21 -27.18 13.06
N LEU A 20 -28.06 -26.50 13.15
CA LEU A 20 -27.83 -25.44 14.14
C LEU A 20 -28.54 -24.13 13.79
N THR A 21 -28.59 -23.79 12.50
CA THR A 21 -29.30 -22.60 11.99
C THR A 21 -30.83 -22.71 12.09
N ALA A 22 -31.39 -23.92 12.10
CA ALA A 22 -32.83 -24.15 12.27
C ALA A 22 -33.34 -24.04 13.72
N VAL A 23 -32.45 -24.01 14.72
CA VAL A 23 -32.81 -24.07 16.16
C VAL A 23 -32.64 -22.72 16.89
N LEU A 24 -31.98 -21.72 16.27
CA LEU A 24 -31.66 -20.44 16.91
C LEU A 24 -32.36 -19.23 16.26
N ALA A 25 -33.68 -19.19 16.39
CA ALA A 25 -34.50 -17.99 16.20
C ALA A 25 -35.61 -17.95 17.27
N PRO A 26 -35.38 -17.28 18.41
CA PRO A 26 -35.71 -15.84 18.54
C PRO A 26 -34.63 -15.04 19.33
N PRO A 27 -34.78 -13.71 19.56
CA PRO A 27 -33.61 -12.85 19.77
C PRO A 27 -33.07 -12.87 21.21
N ALA A 28 -31.75 -13.05 21.35
CA ALA A 28 -31.03 -12.88 22.61
C ALA A 28 -29.97 -11.79 22.50
N PHE A 29 -30.29 -10.57 22.97
CA PHE A 29 -29.28 -9.64 23.44
C PHE A 29 -28.67 -10.21 24.73
N ALA A 30 -27.54 -10.91 24.61
CA ALA A 30 -26.79 -11.43 25.75
C ALA A 30 -25.31 -11.04 25.63
N GLN A 31 -24.88 -10.23 26.60
CA GLN A 31 -23.53 -9.70 26.74
C GLN A 31 -22.62 -10.77 27.34
N SER A 32 -21.75 -11.41 26.53
CA SER A 32 -20.77 -12.38 27.06
C SER A 32 -19.58 -11.67 27.69
N GLN A 33 -19.52 -11.69 29.03
CA GLN A 33 -18.29 -11.42 29.78
C GLN A 33 -17.29 -12.57 29.64
N PRO A 34 -15.98 -12.32 29.78
CA PRO A 34 -14.97 -13.38 29.91
C PRO A 34 -15.12 -14.13 31.26
N ALA A 35 -14.82 -15.42 31.26
CA ALA A 35 -14.86 -16.26 32.47
C ALA A 35 -13.69 -15.98 33.43
N PRO A 36 -13.84 -16.17 34.76
CA PRO A 36 -12.87 -15.72 35.76
C PRO A 36 -11.96 -16.83 36.33
N GLY A 37 -10.79 -16.42 36.85
CA GLY A 37 -9.88 -17.22 37.68
C GLY A 37 -8.41 -17.05 37.27
N ALA A 38 -7.45 -16.68 38.13
CA ALA A 38 -7.47 -16.57 39.60
C ALA A 38 -6.82 -15.26 40.10
N VAL A 39 -7.18 -14.84 41.31
CA VAL A 39 -6.70 -13.65 42.03
C VAL A 39 -6.04 -14.08 43.34
N ALA A 40 -4.86 -13.53 43.66
CA ALA A 40 -4.25 -13.47 45.00
C ALA A 40 -2.85 -12.82 44.93
N ILE A 41 -2.42 -11.85 45.77
CA ILE A 41 -3.10 -10.88 46.65
C ILE A 41 -2.10 -9.72 46.92
N ALA A 42 -2.60 -8.50 47.17
CA ALA A 42 -2.10 -7.50 48.15
C ALA A 42 -0.63 -6.95 48.11
N ASP A 43 -0.33 -5.70 48.48
CA ASP A 43 -1.10 -4.44 48.56
C ASP A 43 -0.12 -3.27 48.86
N ALA A 44 -0.62 -2.02 48.82
CA ALA A 44 -0.18 -0.85 49.61
C ALA A 44 1.17 -0.15 49.32
N VAL A 45 1.34 1.17 49.60
CA VAL A 45 0.44 2.35 49.73
C VAL A 45 1.35 3.61 49.68
N ALA A 46 0.91 4.70 49.05
CA ALA A 46 1.19 6.12 49.43
C ALA A 46 0.44 7.07 48.45
N SER A 47 -0.87 7.34 48.55
CA SER A 47 -1.61 8.14 49.55
C SER A 47 -1.28 9.65 49.59
N GLY A 48 -2.26 10.48 49.19
CA GLY A 48 -2.26 11.94 49.33
C GLY A 48 -3.57 12.57 48.83
N ALA A 49 -4.58 12.65 49.71
CA ALA A 49 -5.92 13.23 49.46
C ALA A 49 -6.18 14.40 50.45
N PRO A 50 -7.38 15.00 50.60
CA PRO A 50 -8.65 14.94 49.84
C PRO A 50 -9.27 16.34 49.56
N VAL A 51 -10.55 16.43 49.11
CA VAL A 51 -11.67 17.20 49.75
C VAL A 51 -12.97 17.22 48.89
N THR A 52 -14.11 17.30 49.58
CA THR A 52 -15.55 17.15 49.19
C THR A 52 -16.34 18.48 49.28
N VAL A 53 -17.56 18.73 48.75
CA VAL A 53 -18.54 18.10 47.81
C VAL A 53 -19.64 19.16 47.53
N ALA A 54 -20.33 19.16 46.36
CA ALA A 54 -21.64 19.85 46.20
C ALA A 54 -22.50 19.27 45.05
N GLN A 55 -23.84 19.32 45.21
CA GLN A 55 -24.84 18.71 44.31
C GLN A 55 -26.11 19.60 44.21
N ALA A 56 -26.58 19.88 42.99
CA ALA A 56 -27.95 20.30 42.60
C ALA A 56 -27.97 20.53 41.06
N GLY A 57 -29.07 20.36 40.30
CA GLY A 57 -30.41 19.90 40.62
C GLY A 57 -31.45 20.48 39.62
N GLY A 58 -32.32 19.63 39.06
CA GLY A 58 -33.46 20.01 38.20
C GLY A 58 -33.22 19.86 36.68
N THR A 59 -34.02 19.29 35.76
CA THR A 59 -35.34 18.59 35.66
C THR A 59 -36.27 19.28 34.64
N ALA A 60 -36.70 18.51 33.62
CA ALA A 60 -37.88 18.73 32.74
C ALA A 60 -37.90 20.00 31.83
N GLY A 61 -38.61 20.03 30.69
CA GLY A 61 -39.43 19.02 30.00
C GLY A 61 -40.35 19.66 28.94
N ALA A 62 -41.04 18.84 28.12
CA ALA A 62 -42.04 19.19 27.07
C ALA A 62 -41.49 19.96 25.83
N THR A 63 -41.64 19.56 24.56
CA THR A 63 -42.75 19.06 23.70
C THR A 63 -43.79 20.10 23.27
N ALA A 64 -43.82 20.44 21.96
CA ALA A 64 -45.03 20.46 21.12
C ALA A 64 -44.70 20.79 19.65
N SER A 65 -45.47 20.26 18.72
CA SER A 65 -45.46 20.58 17.28
C SER A 65 -46.53 21.61 16.92
N THR A 66 -46.45 22.25 15.74
CA THR A 66 -47.42 22.09 14.63
C THR A 66 -47.26 23.12 13.49
N ALA A 67 -47.79 22.73 12.33
CA ALA A 67 -48.37 23.56 11.26
C ALA A 67 -47.46 24.21 10.19
N ALA A 68 -47.86 23.97 8.94
CA ALA A 68 -47.44 24.65 7.71
C ALA A 68 -48.42 25.78 7.34
N PRO A 69 -48.14 26.52 6.25
CA PRO A 69 -49.20 26.83 5.29
C PRO A 69 -48.81 26.54 3.83
N ALA A 70 -49.82 26.60 2.94
CA ALA A 70 -49.78 26.12 1.56
C ALA A 70 -49.43 27.20 0.51
N ALA A 71 -49.45 26.79 -0.76
CA ALA A 71 -49.06 27.54 -1.96
C ALA A 71 -50.05 28.66 -2.39
N PRO A 72 -49.74 29.33 -3.52
CA PRO A 72 -50.77 29.40 -4.58
C PRO A 72 -50.27 29.02 -5.99
N ASP A 73 -51.21 28.62 -6.84
CA ASP A 73 -51.05 28.26 -8.26
C ASP A 73 -50.79 29.46 -9.19
N ALA A 74 -50.20 29.17 -10.37
CA ALA A 74 -50.42 29.90 -11.62
C ALA A 74 -50.25 28.98 -12.83
N SER A 75 -51.14 29.11 -13.83
CA SER A 75 -51.35 28.16 -14.93
C SER A 75 -50.71 28.56 -16.27
N ALA A 76 -50.28 27.56 -17.05
CA ALA A 76 -50.22 27.41 -18.52
C ALA A 76 -49.99 28.64 -19.44
N ASP A 77 -49.06 28.53 -20.42
CA ASP A 77 -49.40 28.06 -21.78
C ASP A 77 -48.17 27.79 -22.70
N ALA A 78 -48.42 27.15 -23.85
CA ALA A 78 -47.69 27.15 -25.14
C ALA A 78 -46.31 26.44 -25.31
N THR A 79 -46.37 25.24 -25.91
CA THR A 79 -45.27 24.50 -26.58
C THR A 79 -45.01 25.01 -28.02
N PRO A 80 -43.81 24.80 -28.59
CA PRO A 80 -43.69 24.44 -30.01
C PRO A 80 -43.15 23.02 -30.22
N ALA A 81 -43.72 22.31 -31.20
CA ALA A 81 -43.49 20.89 -31.44
C ALA A 81 -42.14 20.53 -32.11
N ALA A 82 -41.72 19.28 -31.91
CA ALA A 82 -40.73 18.59 -32.75
C ALA A 82 -41.39 17.37 -33.44
N PRO A 83 -40.96 16.95 -34.64
CA PRO A 83 -41.70 15.97 -35.44
C PRO A 83 -41.61 14.54 -34.89
N ALA A 84 -42.68 13.77 -35.10
CA ALA A 84 -42.70 12.33 -34.83
C ALA A 84 -41.86 11.55 -35.85
N ALA A 85 -41.29 10.43 -35.40
CA ALA A 85 -40.70 9.39 -36.24
C ALA A 85 -41.08 8.02 -35.66
N ASP A 86 -41.32 7.04 -36.55
CA ASP A 86 -42.07 5.82 -36.23
C ASP A 86 -41.44 4.89 -35.20
N GLY A 87 -42.31 4.19 -34.48
CA GLY A 87 -41.93 3.17 -33.51
C GLY A 87 -41.68 1.81 -34.15
N GLN A 88 -40.46 1.29 -33.98
CA GLN A 88 -40.26 -0.10 -33.52
C GLN A 88 -39.05 -0.10 -32.57
N GLY A 89 -39.35 0.04 -31.28
CA GLY A 89 -38.33 0.04 -30.24
C GLY A 89 -37.69 -1.34 -30.10
N LYS A 90 -36.52 -1.54 -30.71
CA LYS A 90 -35.52 -2.44 -30.12
C LYS A 90 -35.18 -1.87 -28.75
N VAL A 91 -35.86 -2.35 -27.71
CA VAL A 91 -35.50 -2.06 -26.32
C VAL A 91 -34.05 -2.49 -26.18
N ALA A 92 -33.15 -1.51 -26.05
CA ALA A 92 -31.75 -1.78 -25.76
C ALA A 92 -31.72 -2.48 -24.40
N GLN A 93 -31.53 -3.80 -24.40
CA GLN A 93 -31.44 -4.53 -23.15
C GLN A 93 -30.29 -3.96 -22.34
N ILE A 94 -30.63 -3.41 -21.17
CA ILE A 94 -29.66 -2.88 -20.23
C ILE A 94 -28.82 -4.08 -19.79
N LYS A 95 -27.57 -4.13 -20.26
CA LYS A 95 -26.62 -5.16 -19.82
C LYS A 95 -26.51 -5.04 -18.30
N ARG A 96 -26.84 -6.11 -17.59
CA ARG A 96 -26.53 -6.22 -16.16
C ARG A 96 -25.01 -6.22 -16.04
N PHE A 97 -24.46 -5.39 -15.17
CA PHE A 97 -23.02 -5.32 -14.95
C PHE A 97 -22.66 -6.12 -13.69
N GLU A 98 -21.48 -6.73 -13.71
CA GLU A 98 -20.88 -7.29 -12.52
C GLU A 98 -20.11 -6.18 -11.81
N VAL A 99 -20.53 -5.85 -10.58
CA VAL A 99 -20.02 -4.73 -9.78
C VAL A 99 -19.25 -5.32 -8.60
N THR A 100 -18.01 -4.89 -8.40
CA THR A 100 -17.19 -5.37 -7.27
C THR A 100 -17.90 -5.10 -5.94
N GLY A 101 -17.97 -6.12 -5.07
CA GLY A 101 -18.64 -6.06 -3.78
C GLY A 101 -20.13 -6.43 -3.77
N SER A 102 -20.63 -7.18 -4.76
CA SER A 102 -21.95 -7.84 -4.71
C SER A 102 -21.91 -9.22 -5.38
N LEU A 103 -22.47 -10.24 -4.72
CA LEU A 103 -22.74 -11.57 -5.29
C LEU A 103 -23.87 -11.56 -6.34
N ILE A 104 -24.79 -10.62 -6.17
CA ILE A 104 -26.00 -10.50 -6.99
C ILE A 104 -25.76 -9.38 -8.00
N ARG A 105 -25.79 -9.71 -9.30
CA ARG A 105 -25.61 -8.73 -10.38
C ARG A 105 -26.74 -7.70 -10.37
N GLN A 106 -26.39 -6.44 -10.55
CA GLN A 106 -27.32 -5.31 -10.57
C GLN A 106 -27.21 -4.55 -11.90
N ALA A 107 -28.29 -3.87 -12.29
CA ALA A 107 -28.30 -2.98 -13.46
C ALA A 107 -27.88 -1.54 -13.12
N ASP A 108 -27.90 -1.17 -11.83
CA ASP A 108 -27.62 0.18 -11.36
C ASP A 108 -26.11 0.44 -11.19
N LYS A 109 -25.70 1.65 -11.56
CA LYS A 109 -24.32 2.16 -11.36
C LYS A 109 -23.96 2.32 -9.87
N THR A 110 -24.94 2.44 -8.99
CA THR A 110 -24.77 2.67 -7.54
C THR A 110 -25.48 1.56 -6.75
N GLY A 111 -24.69 0.66 -6.16
CA GLY A 111 -25.16 -0.45 -5.33
C GLY A 111 -25.36 -0.06 -3.86
N PHE A 112 -25.01 -0.97 -2.95
CA PHE A 112 -25.06 -0.75 -1.49
C PHE A 112 -23.82 -0.05 -0.91
N GLN A 113 -22.95 0.49 -1.77
CA GLN A 113 -21.70 1.18 -1.44
C GLN A 113 -21.27 2.12 -2.56
N GLN A 114 -20.40 3.10 -2.27
CA GLN A 114 -19.63 3.79 -3.30
C GLN A 114 -18.61 2.83 -3.94
N VAL A 115 -18.66 2.72 -5.27
CA VAL A 115 -17.61 2.12 -6.10
C VAL A 115 -17.08 3.21 -7.02
N GLN A 116 -15.80 3.58 -6.87
CA GLN A 116 -15.15 4.51 -7.78
C GLN A 116 -14.60 3.72 -8.97
N THR A 117 -15.23 3.87 -10.14
CA THR A 117 -14.74 3.33 -11.41
C THR A 117 -13.81 4.32 -12.07
N ILE A 118 -12.59 3.88 -12.35
CA ILE A 118 -11.55 4.61 -13.08
C ILE A 118 -11.45 4.06 -14.49
N THR A 119 -11.53 4.95 -15.48
CA THR A 119 -11.43 4.60 -16.91
C THR A 119 -10.02 4.78 -17.47
N PRO A 120 -9.67 4.11 -18.59
CA PRO A 120 -8.37 4.30 -19.24
C PRO A 120 -8.11 5.75 -19.70
N LYS A 121 -9.17 6.52 -20.01
CA LYS A 121 -9.05 7.96 -20.28
C LYS A 121 -8.58 8.74 -19.05
N GLU A 122 -9.14 8.46 -17.88
CA GLU A 122 -8.77 9.15 -16.62
C GLU A 122 -7.33 8.79 -16.21
N ILE A 123 -6.89 7.55 -16.43
CA ILE A 123 -5.48 7.15 -16.25
C ILE A 123 -4.58 7.94 -17.20
N GLN A 124 -4.89 7.98 -18.51
CA GLN A 124 -4.08 8.74 -19.48
C GLN A 124 -4.06 10.25 -19.20
N ALA A 125 -5.18 10.83 -18.74
CA ALA A 125 -5.29 12.24 -18.39
C ALA A 125 -4.54 12.63 -17.10
N SER A 126 -4.21 11.66 -16.24
CA SER A 126 -3.45 11.88 -15.01
C SER A 126 -1.95 12.09 -15.22
N GLY A 127 -1.40 11.58 -16.32
CA GLY A 127 0.05 11.47 -16.56
C GLY A 127 0.68 10.16 -16.04
N ALA A 128 -0.03 9.33 -15.28
CA ALA A 128 0.51 8.11 -14.69
C ALA A 128 1.12 7.13 -15.73
N VAL A 129 2.36 6.71 -15.48
CA VAL A 129 3.11 5.79 -16.36
C VAL A 129 3.00 4.32 -15.92
N THR A 130 2.58 4.05 -14.68
CA THR A 130 2.25 2.73 -14.14
C THR A 130 0.87 2.72 -13.44
N VAL A 131 0.38 1.53 -13.08
CA VAL A 131 -0.80 1.35 -12.22
C VAL A 131 -0.56 1.90 -10.81
N ALA A 132 0.65 1.67 -10.29
CA ALA A 132 1.06 2.08 -8.97
C ALA A 132 1.01 3.61 -8.82
N ASP A 133 1.55 4.36 -9.78
CA ASP A 133 1.54 5.83 -9.76
C ASP A 133 0.10 6.36 -9.65
N PHE A 134 -0.79 5.88 -10.52
CA PHE A 134 -2.19 6.31 -10.52
C PHE A 134 -2.90 6.03 -9.19
N LEU A 135 -2.76 4.81 -8.65
CA LEU A 135 -3.45 4.42 -7.43
C LEU A 135 -2.86 5.06 -6.18
N ARG A 136 -1.53 5.28 -6.15
CA ARG A 136 -0.89 6.01 -5.06
C ARG A 136 -1.28 7.49 -5.07
N ASP A 137 -1.62 8.07 -6.22
CA ASP A 137 -2.09 9.44 -6.36
C ASP A 137 -3.59 9.66 -6.05
N ALA A 138 -4.43 8.61 -6.12
CA ALA A 138 -5.86 8.70 -5.81
C ALA A 138 -6.14 9.17 -4.36
N ALA A 139 -7.14 10.02 -4.14
CA ALA A 139 -7.42 10.59 -2.81
C ALA A 139 -7.89 9.54 -1.78
N ALA A 140 -8.40 8.39 -2.24
CA ALA A 140 -8.74 7.26 -1.38
C ALA A 140 -7.52 6.65 -0.65
N ASN A 141 -6.31 6.81 -1.21
CA ASN A 141 -5.05 6.55 -0.53
C ASN A 141 -4.66 7.77 0.31
N SER A 142 -5.13 7.89 1.55
CA SER A 142 -4.78 9.05 2.38
C SER A 142 -3.37 9.00 2.98
N ALA A 143 -2.77 7.82 3.11
CA ALA A 143 -1.40 7.57 3.62
C ALA A 143 -1.01 6.09 3.40
N ASN A 144 0.26 5.75 3.64
CA ASN A 144 0.78 4.37 3.81
C ASN A 144 0.77 3.45 2.57
N SER A 145 0.82 4.01 1.35
CA SER A 145 1.10 3.20 0.15
C SER A 145 2.54 3.43 -0.29
N TRP A 146 3.35 2.38 -0.27
CA TRP A 146 4.77 2.48 -0.59
C TRP A 146 5.02 2.28 -2.08
N GLY A 147 6.16 2.80 -2.54
CA GLY A 147 6.61 2.71 -3.93
C GLY A 147 7.95 1.99 -4.03
N GLU A 148 8.32 1.68 -5.26
CA GLU A 148 9.40 0.74 -5.61
C GLU A 148 10.80 1.11 -5.10
N GLY A 149 11.00 2.38 -4.73
CA GLY A 149 12.22 2.89 -4.13
C GLY A 149 12.37 2.64 -2.62
N GLN A 150 11.55 1.78 -2.00
CA GLN A 150 11.94 1.19 -0.71
C GLN A 150 13.14 0.26 -0.92
N SER A 151 14.04 0.17 0.06
CA SER A 151 15.23 -0.68 0.02
C SER A 151 15.62 -1.17 1.42
N GLY A 152 16.60 -2.07 1.49
CA GLY A 152 16.92 -2.85 2.67
C GLY A 152 15.82 -3.88 2.95
N ASN A 153 15.48 -4.00 4.23
CA ASN A 153 14.59 -4.99 4.86
C ASN A 153 13.10 -4.66 4.62
N PHE A 154 12.79 -4.17 3.42
CA PHE A 154 11.48 -3.78 2.91
C PHE A 154 11.29 -4.40 1.51
N ALA A 155 10.04 -4.50 1.06
CA ALA A 155 9.67 -4.99 -0.28
C ALA A 155 10.11 -4.04 -1.42
N ALA A 156 11.42 -4.02 -1.70
CA ALA A 156 12.03 -3.23 -2.77
C ALA A 156 11.52 -3.63 -4.16
N GLY A 157 11.45 -2.67 -5.08
CA GLY A 157 11.03 -2.94 -6.46
C GLY A 157 9.55 -3.29 -6.65
N ALA A 158 8.73 -3.23 -5.59
CA ALA A 158 7.29 -3.43 -5.64
C ALA A 158 6.54 -2.17 -5.19
N ALA A 159 5.26 -2.06 -5.56
CA ALA A 159 4.38 -0.99 -5.06
C ALA A 159 3.01 -1.53 -4.67
N GLY A 160 2.60 -1.24 -3.43
CA GLY A 160 1.31 -1.60 -2.87
C GLY A 160 0.29 -0.46 -2.90
N ILE A 161 -0.86 -0.71 -2.29
CA ILE A 161 -1.94 0.27 -2.14
C ILE A 161 -2.63 0.10 -0.80
N ALA A 162 -2.82 1.22 -0.11
CA ALA A 162 -3.58 1.37 1.11
C ALA A 162 -4.78 2.29 0.89
N LEU A 163 -5.91 1.97 1.51
CA LEU A 163 -7.11 2.81 1.51
C LEU A 163 -7.36 3.42 2.89
N ARG A 164 -7.78 4.68 2.92
CA ARG A 164 -8.15 5.46 4.13
C ARG A 164 -7.06 5.51 5.21
N GLY A 165 -5.80 5.35 4.81
CA GLY A 165 -4.66 5.35 5.72
C GLY A 165 -4.68 4.15 6.67
N LEU A 166 -5.33 3.05 6.33
CA LEU A 166 -4.88 1.77 6.87
C LEU A 166 -3.50 1.44 6.26
N SER A 167 -2.83 0.38 6.68
CA SER A 167 -1.67 -0.12 5.94
C SER A 167 -2.08 -1.07 4.80
N GLU A 168 -1.13 -1.47 3.97
CA GLU A 168 -1.37 -2.22 2.72
C GLU A 168 -2.04 -3.57 3.00
N LYS A 169 -1.73 -4.24 4.13
CA LYS A 169 -2.35 -5.52 4.55
C LYS A 169 -3.86 -5.47 4.85
N TYR A 170 -4.47 -4.29 4.85
CA TYR A 170 -5.91 -4.09 5.04
C TYR A 170 -6.67 -3.79 3.73
N THR A 171 -5.98 -3.79 2.59
CA THR A 171 -6.57 -3.52 1.28
C THR A 171 -6.43 -4.74 0.38
N LEU A 172 -7.55 -5.32 -0.02
CA LEU A 172 -7.52 -6.45 -0.96
C LEU A 172 -7.38 -5.95 -2.40
N VAL A 173 -6.36 -6.45 -3.11
CA VAL A 173 -6.25 -6.29 -4.57
C VAL A 173 -6.80 -7.56 -5.25
N LEU A 174 -7.57 -7.36 -6.32
CA LEU A 174 -8.09 -8.41 -7.20
C LEU A 174 -7.71 -8.14 -8.65
N VAL A 175 -7.53 -9.20 -9.42
CA VAL A 175 -7.34 -9.14 -10.88
C VAL A 175 -8.46 -9.94 -11.54
N ASP A 176 -9.30 -9.25 -12.32
CA ASP A 176 -10.54 -9.79 -12.90
C ASP A 176 -11.44 -10.47 -11.85
N GLY A 177 -11.55 -9.87 -10.66
CA GLY A 177 -12.33 -10.38 -9.53
C GLY A 177 -11.70 -11.55 -8.76
N GLN A 178 -10.54 -12.06 -9.17
CA GLN A 178 -9.85 -13.17 -8.52
C GLN A 178 -8.70 -12.70 -7.60
N ARG A 179 -8.45 -13.48 -6.54
CA ARG A 179 -7.32 -13.28 -5.64
C ARG A 179 -5.98 -13.57 -6.33
N VAL A 180 -4.94 -12.93 -5.82
CA VAL A 180 -3.56 -12.99 -6.32
C VAL A 180 -2.60 -13.21 -5.15
N ALA A 181 -1.54 -13.99 -5.37
CA ALA A 181 -0.47 -14.16 -4.38
C ALA A 181 0.19 -12.80 -4.06
N PRO A 182 0.48 -12.49 -2.79
CA PRO A 182 1.21 -11.28 -2.44
C PRO A 182 2.65 -11.33 -2.95
N TYR A 183 3.30 -10.18 -2.98
CA TYR A 183 4.74 -10.06 -3.19
C TYR A 183 5.49 -10.88 -2.13
N ALA A 184 6.63 -11.47 -2.49
CA ALA A 184 7.29 -12.45 -1.63
C ALA A 184 8.10 -11.85 -0.45
N PHE A 185 8.26 -10.52 -0.41
CA PHE A 185 8.78 -9.74 0.71
C PHE A 185 7.66 -8.85 1.25
N PHE A 186 7.78 -8.38 2.50
CA PHE A 186 6.80 -7.51 3.14
C PHE A 186 7.32 -6.08 3.34
N SER A 187 6.42 -5.12 3.49
CA SER A 187 6.73 -3.75 3.91
C SER A 187 6.51 -3.58 5.42
N ASN A 188 7.10 -2.55 6.05
CA ASN A 188 6.89 -2.19 7.47
C ASN A 188 7.10 -3.32 8.50
N SER A 189 7.83 -4.39 8.17
CA SER A 189 7.90 -5.64 8.94
C SER A 189 6.57 -6.38 9.18
N VAL A 190 5.44 -5.96 8.61
CA VAL A 190 4.12 -6.60 8.86
C VAL A 190 3.19 -6.66 7.65
N ASP A 191 3.44 -5.84 6.63
CA ASP A 191 2.51 -5.59 5.55
C ASP A 191 2.79 -6.54 4.36
N SER A 192 1.89 -7.52 4.18
CA SER A 192 1.82 -8.35 2.97
C SER A 192 0.85 -7.69 1.98
N PHE A 193 1.28 -7.52 0.73
CA PHE A 193 0.55 -6.78 -0.30
C PHE A 193 0.82 -7.34 -1.71
N PHE A 194 0.03 -6.94 -2.70
CA PHE A 194 0.23 -7.33 -4.10
C PHE A 194 0.97 -6.23 -4.88
N ASP A 195 2.00 -6.60 -5.66
CA ASP A 195 2.73 -5.66 -6.49
C ASP A 195 1.91 -5.24 -7.73
N LEU A 196 1.48 -3.97 -7.73
CA LEU A 196 0.68 -3.37 -8.79
C LEU A 196 1.43 -3.24 -10.13
N ASN A 197 2.77 -3.31 -10.12
CA ASN A 197 3.59 -3.17 -11.32
C ASN A 197 3.54 -4.38 -12.25
N THR A 198 2.98 -5.49 -11.76
CA THR A 198 2.77 -6.73 -12.52
C THR A 198 1.73 -6.58 -13.64
N ILE A 199 0.89 -5.52 -13.62
CA ILE A 199 -0.22 -5.36 -14.54
C ILE A 199 0.08 -4.30 -15.63
N PRO A 200 0.02 -4.66 -16.92
CA PRO A 200 0.29 -3.74 -18.02
C PRO A 200 -0.85 -2.72 -18.22
N LEU A 201 -0.52 -1.41 -18.18
CA LEU A 201 -1.50 -0.32 -18.35
C LEU A 201 -2.33 -0.40 -19.66
N ASN A 202 -1.77 -0.91 -20.75
CA ASN A 202 -2.48 -1.02 -22.04
C ASN A 202 -3.55 -2.12 -22.04
N ASP A 203 -3.51 -3.05 -21.08
CA ASP A 203 -4.49 -4.13 -20.92
C ASP A 203 -5.68 -3.75 -20.03
N ILE A 204 -5.60 -2.62 -19.31
CA ILE A 204 -6.67 -2.21 -18.38
C ILE A 204 -7.91 -1.76 -19.14
N GLU A 205 -9.04 -2.38 -18.82
CA GLU A 205 -10.38 -1.94 -19.22
C GLU A 205 -10.94 -0.91 -18.23
N ARG A 206 -10.75 -1.16 -16.92
CA ARG A 206 -11.08 -0.22 -15.83
C ARG A 206 -10.49 -0.68 -14.49
N ILE A 207 -10.39 0.22 -13.51
CA ILE A 207 -10.12 -0.12 -12.12
C ILE A 207 -11.34 0.24 -11.27
N GLU A 208 -11.75 -0.63 -10.35
CA GLU A 208 -12.85 -0.40 -9.41
C GLU A 208 -12.31 -0.34 -7.97
N ILE A 209 -12.44 0.83 -7.31
CA ILE A 209 -12.12 1.00 -5.89
C ILE A 209 -13.43 0.94 -5.09
N VAL A 210 -13.62 -0.16 -4.36
CA VAL A 210 -14.71 -0.35 -3.39
C VAL A 210 -14.25 0.17 -2.04
N LYS A 211 -14.78 1.31 -1.61
CA LYS A 211 -14.32 1.98 -0.38
C LYS A 211 -14.98 1.44 0.89
N THR A 212 -15.99 0.58 0.82
CA THR A 212 -16.54 -0.08 2.02
C THR A 212 -15.80 -1.37 2.32
N GLY A 213 -15.61 -1.69 3.61
CA GLY A 213 -15.11 -3.00 4.01
C GLY A 213 -16.00 -4.12 3.44
N ALA A 214 -15.38 -5.07 2.76
CA ALA A 214 -16.06 -6.12 2.00
C ALA A 214 -15.69 -7.53 2.49
N VAL A 215 -15.28 -7.65 3.76
CA VAL A 215 -14.92 -8.92 4.42
C VAL A 215 -16.03 -9.98 4.31
N SER A 216 -17.30 -9.59 4.38
CA SER A 216 -18.46 -10.49 4.20
C SER A 216 -18.57 -11.10 2.78
N GLN A 217 -17.79 -10.60 1.83
CA GLN A 217 -17.74 -11.09 0.45
C GLN A 217 -16.39 -11.76 0.16
N TYR A 218 -15.28 -11.09 0.49
CA TYR A 218 -13.94 -11.48 0.07
C TYR A 218 -13.02 -12.01 1.18
N GLY A 219 -13.42 -11.93 2.46
CA GLY A 219 -12.64 -12.45 3.60
C GLY A 219 -11.62 -11.45 4.19
N SER A 220 -10.68 -12.00 4.96
CA SER A 220 -9.74 -11.34 5.90
C SER A 220 -9.21 -9.96 5.50
N ASP A 221 -8.82 -9.79 4.24
CA ASP A 221 -7.95 -8.68 3.83
C ASP A 221 -8.75 -7.46 3.29
N ALA A 222 -10.07 -7.59 3.18
CA ALA A 222 -10.96 -6.57 2.62
C ALA A 222 -11.51 -5.60 3.68
N ILE A 223 -10.64 -5.09 4.57
CA ILE A 223 -11.03 -4.26 5.73
C ILE A 223 -11.17 -2.78 5.38
N GLY A 224 -10.15 -2.20 4.73
CA GLY A 224 -10.14 -0.82 4.24
C GLY A 224 -10.93 -0.65 2.95
N GLY A 225 -10.95 -1.69 2.12
CA GLY A 225 -11.70 -1.74 0.87
C GLY A 225 -11.18 -2.84 -0.06
N VAL A 226 -11.54 -2.74 -1.34
CA VAL A 226 -11.07 -3.64 -2.41
C VAL A 226 -10.70 -2.79 -3.62
N VAL A 227 -9.56 -3.10 -4.25
CA VAL A 227 -9.16 -2.56 -5.56
C VAL A 227 -9.21 -3.71 -6.56
N ASN A 228 -10.20 -3.69 -7.46
CA ASN A 228 -10.34 -4.71 -8.50
C ASN A 228 -9.90 -4.15 -9.85
N ILE A 229 -8.86 -4.74 -10.42
CA ILE A 229 -8.26 -4.31 -11.68
C ILE A 229 -8.83 -5.23 -12.77
N ILE A 230 -9.66 -4.65 -13.64
CA ILE A 230 -10.34 -5.37 -14.72
C ILE A 230 -9.60 -5.13 -16.02
N THR A 231 -9.22 -6.23 -16.66
CA THR A 231 -8.48 -6.24 -17.91
C THR A 231 -9.38 -6.42 -19.14
N LYS A 232 -8.79 -6.37 -20.33
CA LYS A 232 -9.50 -6.47 -21.61
C LYS A 232 -9.66 -7.93 -22.02
N HIS A 233 -10.90 -8.40 -22.01
CA HIS A 233 -11.22 -9.76 -22.43
C HIS A 233 -11.64 -9.87 -23.91
N ASN A 234 -12.22 -8.80 -24.49
CA ASN A 234 -12.88 -8.83 -25.79
C ASN A 234 -12.33 -7.75 -26.76
N PHE A 235 -11.00 -7.62 -26.85
CA PHE A 235 -10.35 -6.74 -27.83
C PHE A 235 -10.32 -7.39 -29.22
N ARG A 236 -10.34 -6.57 -30.29
CA ARG A 236 -10.22 -7.05 -31.67
C ARG A 236 -9.33 -6.15 -32.50
N GLY A 237 -8.52 -6.77 -33.36
CA GLY A 237 -7.51 -6.11 -34.17
C GLY A 237 -6.17 -6.05 -33.44
N LEU A 238 -5.38 -5.03 -33.76
CA LEU A 238 -4.06 -4.81 -33.17
C LEU A 238 -3.95 -3.35 -32.73
N GLN A 239 -3.37 -3.13 -31.56
CA GLN A 239 -3.00 -1.84 -31.01
C GLN A 239 -1.51 -1.88 -30.63
N LEU A 240 -0.78 -0.85 -31.02
CA LEU A 240 0.60 -0.59 -30.60
C LEU A 240 0.63 0.71 -29.82
N ASP A 241 1.30 0.70 -28.67
CA ASP A 241 1.46 1.84 -27.77
C ASP A 241 2.95 2.12 -27.58
N GLY A 242 3.34 3.39 -27.56
CA GLY A 242 4.71 3.79 -27.22
C GLY A 242 4.73 5.15 -26.52
N SER A 243 5.59 5.31 -25.51
CA SER A 243 5.87 6.61 -24.91
C SER A 243 7.31 6.75 -24.42
N LEU A 244 7.76 7.99 -24.34
CA LEU A 244 9.04 8.42 -23.79
C LEU A 244 8.79 9.58 -22.82
N GLY A 245 9.49 9.59 -21.68
CA GLY A 245 9.44 10.66 -20.69
C GLY A 245 10.80 10.98 -20.08
N SER A 246 10.96 12.17 -19.50
CA SER A 246 12.17 12.61 -18.82
C SER A 246 11.92 13.84 -17.96
N ALA A 247 12.67 14.01 -16.87
CA ALA A 247 12.81 15.32 -16.23
C ALA A 247 13.45 16.34 -17.20
N ILE A 248 13.00 17.60 -17.17
CA ILE A 248 13.40 18.65 -18.12
C ILE A 248 14.50 19.57 -17.57
N ASN A 249 14.74 19.59 -16.26
CA ASN A 249 15.72 20.48 -15.60
C ASN A 249 16.45 19.74 -14.46
N ALA A 250 17.76 20.01 -14.36
CA ALA A 250 18.72 19.48 -13.38
C ALA A 250 18.81 17.93 -13.32
N GLY A 251 20.00 17.38 -13.59
CA GLY A 251 20.31 15.95 -13.45
C GLY A 251 20.12 15.09 -14.71
N ASN A 252 19.05 15.31 -15.49
CA ASN A 252 18.60 14.41 -16.58
C ASN A 252 18.15 13.01 -16.09
N GLY A 253 17.87 12.86 -14.79
CA GLY A 253 17.28 11.65 -14.22
C GLY A 253 15.84 11.39 -14.69
N ASP A 254 15.37 10.17 -14.42
CA ASP A 254 14.05 9.63 -14.72
C ASP A 254 13.68 9.56 -16.21
N GLY A 255 14.65 9.22 -17.06
CA GLY A 255 14.34 8.85 -18.45
C GLY A 255 13.47 7.59 -18.48
N THR A 256 12.21 7.70 -18.89
CA THR A 256 11.27 6.56 -19.02
C THR A 256 11.00 6.20 -20.47
N MET A 257 10.79 4.91 -20.72
CA MET A 257 10.37 4.37 -22.01
C MET A 257 9.34 3.29 -21.79
N LYS A 258 8.27 3.29 -22.60
CA LYS A 258 7.23 2.27 -22.61
C LYS A 258 6.94 1.84 -24.04
N PHE A 259 6.77 0.55 -24.24
CA PHE A 259 6.23 -0.05 -25.45
C PHE A 259 5.14 -1.06 -25.08
N GLY A 260 4.03 -1.06 -25.80
CA GLY A 260 2.90 -1.94 -25.57
C GLY A 260 2.35 -2.52 -26.86
N VAL A 261 1.94 -3.78 -26.80
CA VAL A 261 1.18 -4.46 -27.84
C VAL A 261 -0.10 -4.98 -27.21
N LEU A 262 -1.25 -4.74 -27.84
CA LEU A 262 -2.52 -5.34 -27.48
C LEU A 262 -3.15 -5.89 -28.75
N GLY A 263 -3.35 -7.21 -28.81
CA GLY A 263 -3.92 -7.91 -29.95
C GLY A 263 -5.14 -8.73 -29.54
N GLY A 264 -6.08 -8.93 -30.45
CA GLY A 264 -7.20 -9.83 -30.19
C GLY A 264 -7.99 -10.21 -31.43
N PHE A 265 -8.65 -11.37 -31.37
CA PHE A 265 -9.42 -11.93 -32.47
C PHE A 265 -10.57 -12.82 -31.96
N GLY A 266 -11.54 -13.08 -32.83
CA GLY A 266 -12.76 -13.82 -32.51
C GLY A 266 -13.91 -12.95 -31.97
N ASP A 267 -15.13 -13.31 -32.34
CA ASP A 267 -16.37 -12.83 -31.73
C ASP A 267 -17.04 -13.95 -30.92
N LEU A 268 -17.19 -13.73 -29.61
CA LEU A 268 -17.79 -14.72 -28.71
C LEU A 268 -19.23 -15.12 -29.09
N ASN A 269 -19.96 -14.30 -29.83
CA ASN A 269 -21.31 -14.60 -30.33
C ASN A 269 -21.30 -15.26 -31.73
N ALA A 270 -20.42 -14.82 -32.63
CA ALA A 270 -20.39 -15.33 -34.02
C ALA A 270 -19.45 -16.53 -34.19
N ASP A 271 -18.22 -16.43 -33.68
CA ASP A 271 -17.18 -17.46 -33.78
C ASP A 271 -17.18 -18.42 -32.58
N ARG A 272 -17.96 -18.10 -31.53
CA ARG A 272 -18.03 -18.79 -30.23
C ARG A 272 -16.76 -18.72 -29.38
N PHE A 273 -15.79 -17.89 -29.75
CA PHE A 273 -14.62 -17.61 -28.91
C PHE A 273 -14.17 -16.16 -29.07
N ASN A 274 -13.41 -15.66 -28.10
CA ASN A 274 -12.50 -14.54 -28.29
C ASN A 274 -11.13 -14.88 -27.68
N VAL A 275 -10.09 -14.20 -28.14
CA VAL A 275 -8.77 -14.23 -27.51
C VAL A 275 -8.25 -12.80 -27.50
N THR A 276 -7.80 -12.33 -26.34
CA THR A 276 -7.10 -11.05 -26.16
C THR A 276 -5.73 -11.32 -25.55
N ALA A 277 -4.69 -10.68 -26.07
CA ALA A 277 -3.34 -10.77 -25.54
C ALA A 277 -2.69 -9.38 -25.46
N ALA A 278 -2.02 -9.11 -24.35
CA ALA A 278 -1.26 -7.89 -24.12
C ALA A 278 0.20 -8.22 -23.80
N LEU A 279 1.11 -7.41 -24.32
CA LEU A 279 2.52 -7.36 -23.94
C LEU A 279 2.87 -5.91 -23.59
N SER A 280 3.71 -5.69 -22.59
CA SER A 280 4.32 -4.39 -22.34
C SER A 280 5.76 -4.50 -21.88
N TYR A 281 6.63 -3.66 -22.44
CA TYR A 281 7.95 -3.35 -21.90
C TYR A 281 7.92 -1.95 -21.29
N TYR A 282 8.45 -1.80 -20.09
CA TYR A 282 8.65 -0.51 -19.42
C TYR A 282 10.08 -0.43 -18.90
N LYS A 283 10.70 0.75 -19.01
CA LYS A 283 12.00 1.06 -18.44
C LYS A 283 11.97 2.45 -17.81
N SER A 284 12.55 2.59 -16.62
CA SER A 284 13.00 3.88 -16.07
C SER A 284 14.48 3.80 -15.74
N ASN A 285 15.21 4.88 -16.04
CA ASN A 285 16.59 5.07 -15.61
C ASN A 285 16.72 5.49 -14.13
N GLY A 286 15.60 5.65 -13.40
CA GLY A 286 15.58 6.12 -12.02
C GLY A 286 16.17 7.53 -11.86
N PHE A 287 16.28 8.00 -10.61
CA PHE A 287 17.02 9.21 -10.28
C PHE A 287 17.47 9.22 -8.83
N THR A 288 18.44 10.06 -8.54
CA THR A 288 19.22 10.11 -7.29
C THR A 288 18.98 11.41 -6.52
N LEU A 289 19.51 11.49 -5.30
CA LEU A 289 19.55 12.74 -4.54
C LEU A 289 20.37 13.83 -5.26
N ALA A 290 21.34 13.48 -6.12
CA ALA A 290 22.12 14.45 -6.89
C ALA A 290 21.32 15.17 -7.99
N ASP A 291 20.24 14.54 -8.48
CA ASP A 291 19.40 15.08 -9.54
C ASP A 291 18.47 16.23 -9.07
N ARG A 292 18.45 16.55 -7.77
CA ARG A 292 17.57 17.59 -7.20
C ARG A 292 18.35 18.63 -6.39
N ASP A 293 18.10 19.91 -6.68
CA ASP A 293 18.82 21.03 -6.06
C ASP A 293 18.75 21.06 -4.53
N SER A 294 17.64 20.61 -3.91
CA SER A 294 17.50 20.60 -2.46
C SER A 294 18.13 19.38 -1.77
N THR A 295 18.58 18.37 -2.50
CA THR A 295 19.16 17.13 -1.94
C THR A 295 20.60 16.87 -2.38
N ARG A 296 21.04 17.44 -3.50
CA ARG A 296 22.33 17.14 -4.15
C ARG A 296 23.58 17.38 -3.31
N ASN A 297 23.48 18.19 -2.26
CA ASN A 297 24.57 18.50 -1.35
C ASN A 297 24.53 17.68 -0.05
N GLN A 298 23.43 16.96 0.23
CA GLN A 298 23.17 16.28 1.52
C GLN A 298 23.48 17.16 2.75
N ASP A 299 23.23 18.47 2.65
CA ASP A 299 23.55 19.46 3.67
C ASP A 299 22.32 20.31 4.00
N PHE A 300 21.65 19.97 5.10
CA PHE A 300 20.45 20.65 5.58
C PHE A 300 20.74 21.56 6.78
N THR A 301 22.00 21.83 7.10
CA THR A 301 22.41 22.66 8.26
C THR A 301 21.84 24.08 8.24
N GLY A 302 21.49 24.60 7.05
CA GLY A 302 20.79 25.87 6.86
C GLY A 302 19.26 25.79 7.03
N LYS A 303 18.70 24.69 7.54
CA LYS A 303 17.27 24.48 7.80
C LYS A 303 17.01 24.22 9.30
N PRO A 304 15.84 24.61 9.85
CA PRO A 304 15.51 24.32 11.24
C PRO A 304 15.47 22.80 11.48
N GLY A 305 16.22 22.31 12.46
CA GLY A 305 16.33 20.88 12.78
C GLY A 305 17.16 20.03 11.79
N GLY A 306 17.78 20.65 10.78
CA GLY A 306 18.53 19.94 9.74
C GLY A 306 20.02 19.73 10.05
N PHE A 307 20.55 18.61 9.59
CA PHE A 307 21.97 18.24 9.73
C PHE A 307 22.65 18.10 8.36
N SER A 308 23.98 18.01 8.38
CA SER A 308 24.73 17.46 7.27
C SER A 308 24.63 15.93 7.31
N LEU A 309 24.17 15.33 6.21
CA LEU A 309 24.04 13.88 6.01
C LEU A 309 25.19 13.32 5.17
N LEU A 310 26.26 14.09 4.97
CA LEU A 310 27.49 13.61 4.37
C LEU A 310 28.04 12.43 5.18
N ALA A 311 28.41 11.34 4.52
CA ALA A 311 28.95 10.15 5.19
C ALA A 311 30.28 10.50 5.89
N PRO A 312 30.37 10.37 7.23
CA PRO A 312 31.51 10.90 7.98
C PRO A 312 32.62 9.86 8.19
N SER A 313 33.86 10.33 8.20
CA SER A 313 35.03 9.58 8.69
C SER A 313 35.83 10.41 9.69
N TYR A 314 36.09 9.88 10.88
CA TYR A 314 36.78 10.57 11.98
C TYR A 314 37.24 9.60 13.09
N TRP A 315 38.30 10.00 13.79
CA TRP A 315 38.76 9.38 15.03
C TRP A 315 37.89 9.84 16.20
N ASN A 316 37.44 8.90 17.03
CA ASN A 316 36.72 9.16 18.28
C ASN A 316 37.78 9.33 19.39
N MET A 317 38.13 10.57 19.71
CA MET A 317 39.26 10.86 20.59
C MET A 317 38.91 10.60 22.07
N PRO A 318 39.90 10.25 22.93
CA PRO A 318 39.66 9.97 24.34
C PRO A 318 39.10 11.14 25.17
N ASP A 319 39.19 12.38 24.66
CA ASP A 319 38.59 13.58 25.27
C ASP A 319 37.10 13.79 24.87
N GLY A 320 36.53 12.89 24.08
CA GLY A 320 35.17 12.98 23.56
C GLY A 320 35.03 13.84 22.30
N SER A 321 36.12 14.32 21.71
CA SER A 321 36.10 15.04 20.43
C SER A 321 36.13 14.10 19.22
N ALA A 322 35.61 14.58 18.09
CA ALA A 322 35.80 13.97 16.78
C ALA A 322 36.98 14.66 16.07
N GLN A 323 37.92 13.86 15.56
CA GLN A 323 39.05 14.37 14.78
C GLN A 323 39.03 13.82 13.35
N ALA A 324 38.93 14.72 12.36
CA ALA A 324 39.00 14.38 10.95
C ALA A 324 40.32 13.67 10.57
N LEU A 325 40.31 12.93 9.47
CA LEU A 325 41.46 12.15 9.02
C LEU A 325 42.68 13.05 8.70
N ASN A 326 43.83 12.69 9.24
CA ASN A 326 45.05 13.50 9.17
C ASN A 326 45.72 13.39 7.79
N GLY A 327 45.95 14.52 7.11
CA GLY A 327 46.54 14.57 5.76
C GLY A 327 45.52 14.75 4.62
N GLY A 328 44.22 14.79 4.91
CA GLY A 328 43.16 15.06 3.94
C GLY A 328 41.95 14.15 4.13
N CYS A 329 40.85 14.51 3.46
CA CYS A 329 39.64 13.68 3.43
C CYS A 329 39.62 12.83 2.14
N PRO A 330 39.52 11.51 2.24
CA PRO A 330 39.53 10.63 1.07
C PRO A 330 38.23 10.77 0.25
N PHE A 331 38.24 10.19 -0.95
CA PHE A 331 37.08 10.10 -1.87
C PHE A 331 36.46 11.44 -2.26
N GLY A 332 37.21 12.54 -2.19
CA GLY A 332 36.70 13.89 -2.47
C GLY A 332 35.88 14.48 -1.32
N GLY A 333 35.94 13.89 -0.12
CA GLY A 333 35.31 14.44 1.08
C GLY A 333 35.90 15.80 1.50
N SER A 334 35.21 16.48 2.41
CA SER A 334 35.61 17.78 2.95
C SER A 334 35.57 17.81 4.48
N VAL A 335 36.47 18.57 5.11
CA VAL A 335 36.44 18.74 6.58
C VAL A 335 35.22 19.57 6.96
N ARG A 336 34.41 19.08 7.89
CA ARG A 336 33.20 19.72 8.42
C ARG A 336 33.19 19.73 9.95
N PRO A 337 32.52 20.68 10.61
CA PRO A 337 32.33 20.66 12.06
C PRO A 337 31.54 19.41 12.49
N ALA A 338 32.04 18.65 13.47
CA ALA A 338 31.41 17.41 13.92
C ALA A 338 29.96 17.61 14.39
N ALA A 339 29.74 18.62 15.25
CA ALA A 339 28.43 19.03 15.74
C ALA A 339 27.38 19.36 14.66
N SER A 340 27.77 19.52 13.38
CA SER A 340 26.85 19.79 12.27
C SER A 340 26.41 18.55 11.48
N ASN A 341 27.02 17.38 11.72
CA ASN A 341 26.76 16.14 11.01
C ASN A 341 25.88 15.18 11.84
N SER A 342 24.95 14.46 11.21
CA SER A 342 23.95 13.63 11.92
C SER A 342 24.54 12.56 12.84
N LEU A 343 25.64 11.91 12.46
CA LEU A 343 26.24 10.81 13.23
C LEU A 343 27.24 11.28 14.31
N SER A 344 27.60 12.57 14.29
CA SER A 344 28.54 13.19 15.25
C SER A 344 27.97 14.45 15.92
N ALA A 345 26.65 14.63 15.85
CA ALA A 345 25.92 15.73 16.44
C ALA A 345 26.19 15.81 17.96
N GLY A 346 26.55 17.01 18.42
CA GLY A 346 26.94 17.25 19.82
C GLY A 346 28.42 17.00 20.15
N LEU A 347 29.20 16.37 19.27
CA LEU A 347 30.65 16.22 19.48
C LEU A 347 31.42 17.50 19.09
N PRO A 348 32.42 17.94 19.88
CA PRO A 348 33.35 18.99 19.46
C PRO A 348 34.34 18.46 18.41
N GLY A 349 34.95 19.36 17.65
CA GLY A 349 35.97 19.01 16.64
C GLY A 349 35.42 18.91 15.22
N THR A 350 36.00 18.03 14.40
CA THR A 350 35.77 17.95 12.96
C THR A 350 35.67 16.52 12.44
N VAL A 351 34.98 16.36 11.31
CA VAL A 351 34.86 15.08 10.57
C VAL A 351 35.17 15.29 9.09
N CYS A 352 35.60 14.24 8.39
CA CYS A 352 35.61 14.22 6.93
C CYS A 352 34.24 13.80 6.41
N GLY A 353 33.47 14.71 5.80
CA GLY A 353 32.17 14.42 5.19
C GLY A 353 32.29 14.14 3.69
N TYR A 354 31.83 12.98 3.25
CA TYR A 354 31.74 12.55 1.85
C TYR A 354 30.29 12.66 1.33
N ASN A 355 30.10 13.19 0.11
CA ASN A 355 28.77 13.33 -0.49
C ASN A 355 28.40 12.05 -1.23
N THR A 356 27.25 11.47 -0.86
CA THR A 356 26.70 10.22 -1.42
C THR A 356 25.44 10.47 -2.26
N ALA A 357 25.16 11.72 -2.62
CA ALA A 357 23.93 12.07 -3.34
C ALA A 357 23.81 11.40 -4.72
N GLU A 358 24.93 11.25 -5.45
CA GLU A 358 24.98 10.57 -6.75
C GLU A 358 24.84 9.04 -6.63
N SER A 359 25.10 8.51 -5.44
CA SER A 359 25.02 7.09 -5.11
C SER A 359 23.77 6.71 -4.30
N THR A 360 22.82 7.63 -4.10
CA THR A 360 21.59 7.37 -3.33
C THR A 360 20.36 7.66 -4.19
N SER A 361 19.59 6.62 -4.52
CA SER A 361 18.35 6.69 -5.29
C SER A 361 17.23 7.42 -4.52
N ILE A 362 16.41 8.17 -5.25
CA ILE A 362 15.05 8.56 -4.84
C ILE A 362 14.04 7.62 -5.49
N LEU A 363 14.18 7.38 -6.80
CA LEU A 363 13.48 6.30 -7.52
C LEU A 363 14.52 5.36 -8.16
N PRO A 364 14.25 4.05 -8.20
CA PRO A 364 15.20 3.07 -8.67
C PRO A 364 15.24 2.98 -10.20
N MET A 365 16.37 2.49 -10.73
CA MET A 365 16.44 2.03 -12.12
C MET A 365 15.57 0.78 -12.25
N THR A 366 14.68 0.72 -13.23
CA THR A 366 13.78 -0.43 -13.37
C THR A 366 13.55 -0.84 -14.83
N GLU A 367 13.47 -2.14 -15.10
CA GLU A 367 12.98 -2.71 -16.36
C GLU A 367 11.90 -3.76 -16.08
N ARG A 368 10.78 -3.71 -16.81
CA ARG A 368 9.64 -4.62 -16.66
C ARG A 368 9.20 -5.18 -18.00
N LEU A 369 8.98 -6.49 -18.03
CA LEU A 369 8.26 -7.17 -19.10
C LEU A 369 7.01 -7.79 -18.50
N ASN A 370 5.83 -7.33 -18.93
CA ASN A 370 4.55 -7.91 -18.56
C ASN A 370 3.90 -8.54 -19.79
N ALA A 371 3.26 -9.69 -19.61
CA ALA A 371 2.49 -10.39 -20.63
C ALA A 371 1.18 -10.90 -20.05
N LYS A 372 0.08 -10.75 -20.79
CA LYS A 372 -1.22 -11.32 -20.44
C LYS A 372 -1.86 -11.96 -21.67
N LEU A 373 -2.51 -13.10 -21.45
CA LEU A 373 -3.37 -13.80 -22.41
C LEU A 373 -4.69 -14.13 -21.72
N HIS A 374 -5.79 -13.78 -22.36
CA HIS A 374 -7.16 -14.14 -21.97
C HIS A 374 -7.89 -14.76 -23.16
N GLY A 375 -8.80 -15.71 -22.92
CA GLY A 375 -9.78 -16.11 -23.91
C GLY A 375 -11.06 -16.67 -23.30
N ASP A 376 -12.21 -16.16 -23.75
CA ASP A 376 -13.53 -16.77 -23.52
C ASP A 376 -13.85 -17.79 -24.63
N PHE A 377 -14.41 -18.93 -24.26
CA PHE A 377 -14.98 -19.93 -25.18
C PHE A 377 -16.44 -20.25 -24.80
N LYS A 378 -17.36 -19.99 -25.71
CA LYS A 378 -18.80 -20.19 -25.53
C LYS A 378 -19.16 -21.67 -25.77
N ILE A 379 -19.36 -22.43 -24.68
CA ILE A 379 -19.72 -23.85 -24.67
C ILE A 379 -21.15 -24.07 -25.20
N ASP A 380 -22.07 -23.16 -24.89
CA ASP A 380 -23.44 -23.12 -25.40
C ASP A 380 -24.02 -21.69 -25.25
N ASP A 381 -25.30 -21.46 -25.53
CA ASP A 381 -25.91 -20.13 -25.45
C ASP A 381 -25.99 -19.53 -24.03
N LYS A 382 -25.81 -20.33 -22.99
CA LYS A 382 -25.84 -19.91 -21.59
C LYS A 382 -24.52 -20.13 -20.84
N THR A 383 -23.55 -20.85 -21.41
CA THR A 383 -22.32 -21.27 -20.74
C THR A 383 -21.06 -20.84 -21.50
N THR A 384 -20.12 -20.21 -20.78
CA THR A 384 -18.82 -19.74 -21.30
C THR A 384 -17.69 -20.21 -20.38
N ALA A 385 -16.72 -20.93 -20.93
CA ALA A 385 -15.43 -21.15 -20.27
C ALA A 385 -14.50 -19.95 -20.50
N PHE A 386 -13.53 -19.75 -19.61
CA PHE A 386 -12.44 -18.80 -19.82
C PHE A 386 -11.10 -19.39 -19.36
N ALA A 387 -10.02 -18.89 -19.94
CA ALA A 387 -8.65 -19.15 -19.48
C ALA A 387 -7.85 -17.84 -19.45
N ASP A 388 -7.03 -17.68 -18.43
CA ASP A 388 -6.18 -16.52 -18.15
C ASP A 388 -4.75 -16.96 -17.85
N PHE A 389 -3.79 -16.24 -18.42
CA PHE A 389 -2.39 -16.29 -18.04
C PHE A 389 -1.84 -14.87 -17.93
N LEU A 390 -1.16 -14.57 -16.82
CA LEU A 390 -0.49 -13.29 -16.54
C LEU A 390 0.93 -13.59 -16.08
N GLU A 391 1.91 -12.93 -16.66
CA GLU A 391 3.34 -13.04 -16.39
C GLU A 391 3.92 -11.64 -16.22
N SER A 392 4.78 -11.45 -15.24
CA SER A 392 5.55 -10.23 -15.01
C SER A 392 6.97 -10.60 -14.59
N TYR A 393 7.95 -9.98 -15.25
CA TYR A 393 9.35 -10.05 -14.89
C TYR A 393 9.88 -8.62 -14.74
N ASN A 394 10.26 -8.28 -13.51
CA ASN A 394 10.68 -6.96 -13.08
C ASN A 394 12.12 -7.04 -12.55
N THR A 395 13.00 -6.18 -13.05
CA THR A 395 14.36 -6.00 -12.52
C THR A 395 14.54 -4.57 -12.06
N THR A 396 14.77 -4.39 -10.76
CA THR A 396 14.94 -3.10 -10.11
C THR A 396 16.34 -2.97 -9.53
N THR A 397 16.95 -1.79 -9.60
CA THR A 397 18.21 -1.47 -8.91
C THR A 397 18.04 -0.16 -8.14
N THR A 398 18.08 -0.26 -6.82
CA THR A 398 18.13 0.88 -5.89
C THR A 398 19.57 1.05 -5.44
N ASN A 399 20.08 2.29 -5.48
CA ASN A 399 21.39 2.62 -4.93
C ASN A 399 21.18 3.26 -3.53
N ASP A 400 21.86 2.75 -2.51
CA ASP A 400 21.60 3.06 -1.11
C ASP A 400 22.74 3.87 -0.46
N GLY A 401 23.52 4.58 -1.27
CA GLY A 401 24.68 5.34 -0.83
C GLY A 401 25.71 4.41 -0.20
N LEU A 402 26.00 4.63 1.08
CA LEU A 402 26.90 3.80 1.90
C LEU A 402 26.14 3.08 3.03
N TRP A 403 24.93 2.58 2.75
CA TRP A 403 24.13 1.78 3.68
C TRP A 403 24.96 0.65 4.31
N ASN A 404 24.97 0.56 5.64
CA ASN A 404 25.81 -0.32 6.47
C ASN A 404 27.34 -0.22 6.26
N ASN A 405 27.84 0.58 5.32
CA ASN A 405 29.27 0.75 4.99
C ASN A 405 29.95 1.92 5.75
N VAL A 406 29.23 2.60 6.65
CA VAL A 406 29.80 3.53 7.64
C VAL A 406 30.02 2.79 8.96
N ILE A 407 31.22 2.27 9.14
CA ILE A 407 31.60 1.50 10.35
C ILE A 407 31.90 2.48 11.49
N GLY A 408 31.52 2.12 12.72
CA GLY A 408 31.56 3.02 13.87
C GLY A 408 30.41 4.04 13.91
N ASN A 409 29.32 3.77 13.19
CA ASN A 409 28.06 4.50 13.31
C ASN A 409 27.37 4.15 14.66
N SER A 410 27.09 5.17 15.48
CA SER A 410 26.43 5.01 16.79
C SER A 410 24.92 4.78 16.71
N GLN A 411 24.27 5.23 15.62
CA GLN A 411 22.82 5.08 15.37
C GLN A 411 22.47 3.73 14.72
N ASN A 412 23.44 3.08 14.08
CA ASN A 412 23.31 1.74 13.51
C ASN A 412 24.65 0.99 13.72
N PRO A 413 24.84 0.33 14.89
CA PRO A 413 26.08 -0.37 15.21
C PRO A 413 26.43 -1.44 14.17
N ALA A 414 27.70 -1.55 13.84
CA ALA A 414 28.20 -2.60 12.97
C ALA A 414 28.15 -3.97 13.69
N LEU A 415 27.24 -4.85 13.29
CA LEU A 415 26.98 -6.13 13.97
C LEU A 415 27.38 -7.34 13.10
N VAL A 416 28.08 -8.31 13.68
CA VAL A 416 28.46 -9.58 13.04
C VAL A 416 27.56 -10.70 13.56
N TRP A 417 27.01 -11.51 12.65
CA TRP A 417 26.28 -12.73 13.01
C TRP A 417 27.23 -13.86 13.38
N ASN A 418 26.99 -14.49 14.53
CA ASN A 418 27.73 -15.66 14.96
C ASN A 418 26.94 -16.95 14.60
N PRO A 419 27.41 -17.77 13.63
CA PRO A 419 26.65 -18.92 13.17
C PRO A 419 26.53 -20.05 14.21
N GLN A 420 27.36 -20.08 15.26
CA GLN A 420 27.30 -21.08 16.33
C GLN A 420 26.29 -20.70 17.42
N THR A 421 26.28 -19.45 17.89
CA THR A 421 25.39 -18.97 18.96
C THR A 421 24.04 -18.48 18.44
N LYS A 422 23.93 -18.16 17.14
CA LYS A 422 22.75 -17.52 16.52
C LYS A 422 22.42 -16.15 17.12
N LEU A 423 23.47 -15.41 17.52
CA LEU A 423 23.39 -14.07 18.08
C LEU A 423 24.23 -13.09 17.27
N LEU A 424 23.87 -11.82 17.34
CA LEU A 424 24.70 -10.72 16.82
C LEU A 424 25.69 -10.24 17.88
N SER A 425 26.89 -9.85 17.45
CA SER A 425 27.96 -9.28 18.28
C SER A 425 28.57 -8.04 17.61
N PRO A 426 29.03 -7.02 18.34
CA PRO A 426 29.61 -5.81 17.75
C PRO A 426 30.94 -6.10 17.05
N PHE A 427 31.18 -5.44 15.93
CA PHE A 427 32.48 -5.44 15.26
C PHE A 427 33.46 -4.50 15.96
N ASN A 428 34.71 -4.95 16.15
CA ASN A 428 35.75 -4.13 16.77
C ASN A 428 36.34 -3.11 15.78
N TYR A 429 35.80 -1.90 15.81
CA TYR A 429 36.29 -0.74 15.04
C TYR A 429 37.37 0.10 15.80
N THR A 430 37.91 -0.42 16.90
CA THR A 430 39.08 0.16 17.58
C THR A 430 40.34 -0.19 16.82
N VAL A 431 41.06 0.84 16.36
CA VAL A 431 42.35 0.66 15.67
C VAL A 431 43.46 0.62 16.72
N PRO A 432 44.28 -0.45 16.79
CA PRO A 432 45.35 -0.56 17.79
C PRO A 432 46.52 0.37 17.46
N VAL A 433 47.39 0.65 18.44
CA VAL A 433 48.63 1.43 18.26
C VAL A 433 49.61 0.75 17.30
N SER A 434 49.53 -0.58 17.16
CA SER A 434 50.33 -1.37 16.22
C SER A 434 49.96 -1.18 14.75
N ASN A 435 48.79 -0.60 14.45
CA ASN A 435 48.41 -0.27 13.08
C ASN A 435 49.19 0.99 12.63
N PRO A 436 50.03 0.92 11.58
CA PRO A 436 50.89 2.03 11.17
C PRO A 436 50.13 3.29 10.70
N TYR A 437 48.83 3.18 10.45
CA TYR A 437 47.97 4.31 10.05
C TYR A 437 47.18 4.92 11.21
N ASN A 438 47.32 4.38 12.43
CA ASN A 438 46.85 5.03 13.65
C ASN A 438 47.88 6.08 14.11
N THR A 439 47.57 7.35 13.91
CA THR A 439 48.43 8.48 14.29
C THR A 439 48.07 9.11 15.64
N THR A 440 47.13 8.53 16.39
CA THR A 440 46.59 9.11 17.63
C THR A 440 47.44 8.82 18.88
N GLY A 441 48.38 7.88 18.80
CA GLY A 441 49.24 7.47 19.93
C GLY A 441 48.57 6.55 20.96
N ALA A 442 47.29 6.25 20.82
CA ALA A 442 46.52 5.33 21.65
C ALA A 442 45.70 4.36 20.78
N ALA A 443 45.15 3.30 21.38
CA ALA A 443 44.17 2.46 20.68
C ALA A 443 42.84 3.23 20.60
N THR A 444 42.39 3.58 19.40
CA THR A 444 41.37 4.62 19.21
C THR A 444 40.27 4.15 18.25
N PRO A 445 38.98 4.29 18.60
CA PRO A 445 37.88 3.93 17.70
C PRO A 445 37.81 4.85 16.48
N LEU A 446 37.76 4.25 15.29
CA LEU A 446 37.68 4.97 14.01
C LEU A 446 36.31 4.77 13.37
N THR A 447 35.54 5.85 13.27
CA THR A 447 34.35 5.88 12.41
C THR A 447 34.81 6.11 10.97
N TYR A 448 34.45 5.24 10.04
CA TYR A 448 34.95 5.29 8.66
C TYR A 448 33.86 4.90 7.65
N ALA A 449 33.61 5.81 6.71
CA ALA A 449 32.83 5.56 5.51
C ALA A 449 33.69 4.84 4.46
N PHE A 450 33.42 3.55 4.22
CA PHE A 450 34.07 2.79 3.16
C PHE A 450 33.57 3.24 1.77
N PRO A 451 34.43 3.24 0.74
CA PRO A 451 34.02 3.61 -0.60
C PRO A 451 33.08 2.55 -1.22
N ASN A 452 32.58 2.85 -2.42
CA ASN A 452 31.64 2.08 -3.22
C ASN A 452 30.19 2.12 -2.74
N THR A 453 29.31 2.51 -3.67
CA THR A 453 27.86 2.46 -3.54
C THR A 453 27.39 1.05 -3.20
N VAL A 454 26.66 0.91 -2.09
CA VAL A 454 25.82 -0.27 -1.88
C VAL A 454 24.59 -0.13 -2.76
N ALA A 455 24.27 -1.18 -3.53
CA ALA A 455 23.08 -1.21 -4.36
C ALA A 455 22.35 -2.54 -4.17
N GLN A 456 21.05 -2.46 -3.93
CA GLN A 456 20.12 -3.57 -3.94
C GLN A 456 19.59 -3.81 -5.35
N LYS A 457 19.90 -4.97 -5.91
CA LYS A 457 19.33 -5.47 -7.17
C LYS A 457 18.22 -6.45 -6.86
N THR A 458 17.03 -6.16 -7.31
CA THR A 458 15.83 -6.99 -7.11
C THR A 458 15.43 -7.60 -8.44
N TRP A 459 15.30 -8.92 -8.49
CA TRP A 459 14.64 -9.64 -9.57
C TRP A 459 13.33 -10.21 -9.03
N ALA A 460 12.21 -9.69 -9.51
CA ALA A 460 10.88 -10.17 -9.15
C ALA A 460 10.21 -10.80 -10.37
N ASN A 461 9.79 -12.05 -10.22
CA ASN A 461 8.96 -12.77 -11.16
C ASN A 461 7.61 -13.06 -10.52
N TYR A 462 6.54 -12.62 -11.15
CA TYR A 462 5.17 -12.94 -10.76
C TYR A 462 4.46 -13.61 -11.93
N TRP A 463 3.78 -14.73 -11.67
CA TRP A 463 2.91 -15.34 -12.66
C TRP A 463 1.62 -15.86 -12.05
N ARG A 464 0.57 -15.91 -12.88
CA ARG A 464 -0.75 -16.43 -12.53
C ARG A 464 -1.34 -17.16 -13.72
N ALA A 465 -1.81 -18.38 -13.49
CA ALA A 465 -2.66 -19.12 -14.41
C ALA A 465 -4.04 -19.31 -13.77
N ALA A 466 -5.11 -19.07 -14.52
CA ALA A 466 -6.47 -19.33 -14.07
C ALA A 466 -7.34 -19.89 -15.20
N ALA A 467 -8.34 -20.67 -14.82
CA ALA A 467 -9.35 -21.17 -15.74
C ALA A 467 -10.69 -21.30 -15.01
N GLY A 468 -11.80 -21.13 -15.72
CA GLY A 468 -13.11 -21.26 -15.12
C GLY A 468 -14.24 -21.40 -16.13
N ILE A 469 -15.44 -21.58 -15.60
CA ILE A 469 -16.67 -21.68 -16.38
C ILE A 469 -17.72 -20.83 -15.67
N LYS A 470 -18.39 -19.96 -16.43
CA LYS A 470 -19.49 -19.10 -16.00
C LYS A 470 -20.70 -19.36 -16.88
N GLY A 471 -21.90 -19.28 -16.34
CA GLY A 471 -23.10 -19.44 -17.14
C GLY A 471 -24.38 -19.12 -16.39
N SER A 472 -25.51 -19.46 -17.02
CA SER A 472 -26.84 -19.25 -16.44
C SER A 472 -27.78 -20.43 -16.69
N PHE A 473 -28.78 -20.58 -15.82
CA PHE A 473 -29.91 -21.48 -16.03
C PHE A 473 -31.19 -20.85 -15.47
N THR A 474 -32.35 -21.31 -15.95
CA THR A 474 -33.65 -20.76 -15.56
C THR A 474 -34.41 -21.82 -14.79
N LEU A 475 -34.92 -21.47 -13.60
CA LEU A 475 -35.85 -22.28 -12.83
C LEU A 475 -37.25 -21.64 -12.89
N PRO A 476 -38.33 -22.34 -12.48
CA PRO A 476 -39.68 -21.76 -12.44
C PRO A 476 -39.81 -20.49 -11.58
N TYR A 477 -38.83 -20.22 -10.71
CA TYR A 477 -38.79 -19.10 -9.78
C TYR A 477 -37.45 -18.33 -9.89
N GLY A 478 -37.05 -17.97 -11.12
CA GLY A 478 -35.96 -17.02 -11.36
C GLY A 478 -34.87 -17.51 -12.32
N ASP A 479 -34.10 -16.55 -12.84
CA ASP A 479 -32.88 -16.81 -13.60
C ASP A 479 -31.69 -16.84 -12.63
N TRP A 480 -30.86 -17.87 -12.77
CA TRP A 480 -29.70 -18.13 -11.93
C TRP A 480 -28.42 -17.99 -12.74
N ASP A 481 -27.51 -17.14 -12.27
CA ASP A 481 -26.13 -17.03 -12.73
C ASP A 481 -25.23 -17.90 -11.85
N TRP A 482 -24.26 -18.58 -12.43
CA TRP A 482 -23.26 -19.36 -11.71
C TRP A 482 -21.86 -19.17 -12.31
N ALA A 483 -20.83 -19.32 -11.48
CA ALA A 483 -19.45 -19.38 -11.93
C ALA A 483 -18.63 -20.34 -11.06
N THR A 484 -17.59 -20.91 -11.65
CA THR A 484 -16.55 -21.67 -10.94
C THR A 484 -15.20 -21.39 -11.58
N SER A 485 -14.15 -21.28 -10.78
CA SER A 485 -12.79 -21.03 -11.27
C SER A 485 -11.74 -21.65 -10.38
N VAL A 486 -10.63 -22.06 -10.99
CA VAL A 486 -9.40 -22.45 -10.34
C VAL A 486 -8.29 -21.50 -10.76
N SER A 487 -7.41 -21.14 -9.84
CA SER A 487 -6.22 -20.34 -10.15
C SER A 487 -5.03 -20.75 -9.30
N HIS A 488 -3.86 -20.59 -9.88
CA HIS A 488 -2.57 -20.62 -9.20
C HIS A 488 -1.86 -19.30 -9.48
N SER A 489 -1.22 -18.73 -8.46
CA SER A 489 -0.32 -17.59 -8.64
C SER A 489 0.89 -17.70 -7.72
N GLN A 490 2.04 -17.23 -8.20
CA GLN A 490 3.31 -17.27 -7.48
C GLN A 490 4.07 -15.97 -7.70
N SER A 491 4.62 -15.41 -6.63
CA SER A 491 5.67 -14.38 -6.64
C SER A 491 6.99 -15.02 -6.21
N THR A 492 8.07 -14.76 -6.95
CA THR A 492 9.43 -15.20 -6.64
C THR A 492 10.33 -13.97 -6.71
N VAL A 493 11.03 -13.65 -5.64
CA VAL A 493 11.81 -12.41 -5.52
C VAL A 493 13.20 -12.74 -5.00
N SER A 494 14.22 -12.25 -5.71
CA SER A 494 15.62 -12.34 -5.28
C SER A 494 16.17 -10.93 -5.10
N ASN A 495 16.61 -10.61 -3.89
CA ASN A 495 17.34 -9.38 -3.57
C ASN A 495 18.84 -9.71 -3.48
N VAL A 496 19.70 -9.00 -4.22
CA VAL A 496 21.17 -9.07 -4.06
C VAL A 496 21.68 -7.69 -3.67
N PHE A 497 22.28 -7.59 -2.50
CA PHE A 497 23.02 -6.41 -2.07
C PHE A 497 24.47 -6.51 -2.53
N THR A 498 24.90 -5.52 -3.30
CA THR A 498 26.28 -5.40 -3.78
C THR A 498 27.13 -4.56 -2.83
N ASN A 499 28.46 -4.73 -2.89
CA ASN A 499 29.44 -3.99 -2.09
C ASN A 499 29.22 -4.08 -0.56
N GLN A 500 28.69 -5.20 -0.08
CA GLN A 500 28.63 -5.54 1.34
C GLN A 500 30.05 -5.78 1.88
N LEU A 501 30.37 -5.32 3.08
CA LEU A 501 31.72 -5.47 3.64
C LEU A 501 31.93 -6.87 4.25
N ASN A 502 33.01 -7.53 3.81
CA ASN A 502 33.47 -8.80 4.34
C ASN A 502 34.15 -8.62 5.70
N VAL A 503 33.67 -9.34 6.72
CA VAL A 503 34.11 -9.20 8.11
C VAL A 503 35.61 -9.50 8.29
N ASN A 504 36.15 -10.48 7.58
CA ASN A 504 37.56 -10.87 7.70
C ASN A 504 38.49 -9.83 7.07
N ALA A 505 38.14 -9.32 5.88
CA ALA A 505 38.88 -8.25 5.22
C ALA A 505 38.81 -6.95 6.04
N LEU A 506 37.62 -6.61 6.56
CA LEU A 506 37.41 -5.45 7.43
C LEU A 506 38.22 -5.54 8.73
N ASN A 507 38.28 -6.73 9.35
CA ASN A 507 39.13 -6.97 10.52
C ASN A 507 40.62 -6.77 10.22
N ASN A 508 41.11 -7.23 9.06
CA ASN A 508 42.48 -6.96 8.64
C ASN A 508 42.77 -5.46 8.42
N ILE A 509 41.82 -4.71 7.88
CA ILE A 509 41.92 -3.25 7.72
C ILE A 509 42.09 -2.55 9.07
N TYR A 510 41.19 -2.82 10.03
CA TYR A 510 41.20 -2.18 11.34
C TYR A 510 42.37 -2.65 12.21
N GLN A 511 42.59 -3.96 12.32
CA GLN A 511 43.51 -4.53 13.31
C GLN A 511 44.96 -4.66 12.80
N ASN A 512 45.14 -4.97 11.51
CA ASN A 512 46.45 -5.28 10.91
C ASN A 512 47.02 -4.19 9.99
N GLY A 513 46.28 -3.10 9.75
CA GLY A 513 46.79 -1.92 9.05
C GLY A 513 47.04 -2.10 7.56
N THR A 514 46.15 -2.79 6.85
CA THR A 514 46.24 -2.95 5.38
C THR A 514 45.80 -1.72 4.59
N LEU A 515 45.02 -0.81 5.20
CA LEU A 515 44.48 0.41 4.58
C LEU A 515 45.06 1.67 5.24
N ASN A 516 45.60 2.59 4.43
CA ASN A 516 45.83 3.96 4.85
C ASN A 516 44.51 4.73 4.80
N PHE A 517 43.85 4.92 5.95
CA PHE A 517 42.54 5.56 6.04
C PHE A 517 42.51 7.00 5.47
N ALA A 518 43.56 7.78 5.68
CA ALA A 518 43.61 9.17 5.21
C ALA A 518 44.05 9.31 3.74
N ASN A 519 44.86 8.36 3.25
CA ASN A 519 45.28 8.30 1.85
C ASN A 519 45.17 6.86 1.29
N PRO A 520 43.95 6.38 0.97
CA PRO A 520 43.73 5.04 0.45
C PRO A 520 44.51 4.72 -0.84
N ALA A 521 44.84 5.73 -1.64
CA ALA A 521 45.64 5.58 -2.85
C ALA A 521 47.09 5.12 -2.57
N ALA A 522 47.61 5.30 -1.35
CA ALA A 522 48.89 4.73 -0.93
C ALA A 522 48.82 3.22 -0.66
N THR A 523 47.62 2.65 -0.52
CA THR A 523 47.37 1.23 -0.25
C THR A 523 46.32 0.67 -1.23
N PRO A 524 46.59 0.64 -2.55
CA PRO A 524 45.57 0.38 -3.57
C PRO A 524 44.94 -1.02 -3.48
N ASN A 525 45.67 -2.00 -2.94
CA ASN A 525 45.20 -3.38 -2.75
C ASN A 525 44.37 -3.58 -1.46
N ALA A 526 44.21 -2.56 -0.62
CA ALA A 526 43.57 -2.68 0.70
C ALA A 526 42.10 -3.14 0.64
N PHE A 527 41.42 -2.85 -0.47
CA PHE A 527 40.02 -3.21 -0.70
C PHE A 527 39.83 -4.59 -1.36
N ASN A 528 40.91 -5.31 -1.69
CA ASN A 528 40.83 -6.62 -2.34
C ASN A 528 40.12 -7.63 -1.42
N GLY A 529 38.97 -8.15 -1.85
CA GLY A 529 38.14 -9.05 -1.06
C GLY A 529 37.37 -8.39 0.09
N LEU A 530 37.38 -7.05 0.19
CA LEU A 530 36.53 -6.33 1.15
C LEU A 530 35.07 -6.31 0.70
N PHE A 531 34.82 -6.08 -0.57
CA PHE A 531 33.47 -5.98 -1.12
C PHE A 531 33.00 -7.34 -1.65
N GLN A 532 31.82 -7.76 -1.25
CA GLN A 532 31.15 -8.97 -1.75
C GLN A 532 29.66 -8.71 -2.00
N GLU A 533 29.00 -9.67 -2.65
CA GLU A 533 27.55 -9.70 -2.79
C GLU A 533 26.93 -10.60 -1.71
N ALA A 534 25.71 -10.32 -1.29
CA ALA A 534 24.91 -11.18 -0.42
C ALA A 534 23.44 -11.09 -0.83
N ASN A 535 22.67 -12.17 -0.72
CA ASN A 535 21.34 -12.24 -1.34
C ASN A 535 20.27 -12.87 -0.45
N ASN A 536 19.01 -12.44 -0.60
CA ASN A 536 17.84 -13.00 0.07
C ASN A 536 16.83 -13.50 -0.98
N LEU A 537 16.16 -14.63 -0.72
CA LEU A 537 15.20 -15.26 -1.65
C LEU A 537 13.83 -15.43 -1.00
N GLY A 538 12.81 -14.78 -1.57
CA GLY A 538 11.40 -14.92 -1.21
C GLY A 538 10.60 -15.69 -2.26
N ILE A 539 9.67 -16.53 -1.80
CA ILE A 539 8.68 -17.22 -2.63
C ILE A 539 7.31 -17.16 -1.92
N SER A 540 6.31 -16.60 -2.60
CA SER A 540 4.90 -16.53 -2.16
C SER A 540 4.03 -17.27 -3.18
N LYS A 541 3.07 -18.07 -2.71
CA LYS A 541 2.14 -18.84 -3.56
C LYS A 541 0.72 -18.81 -3.03
N LEU A 542 -0.23 -18.77 -3.96
CA LEU A 542 -1.66 -18.87 -3.71
C LEU A 542 -2.31 -19.77 -4.76
N ASP A 543 -2.84 -20.90 -4.32
CA ASP A 543 -3.87 -21.66 -5.06
C ASP A 543 -5.25 -21.21 -4.58
N THR A 544 -6.21 -21.06 -5.51
CA THR A 544 -7.61 -20.73 -5.19
C THR A 544 -8.57 -21.57 -6.01
N ILE A 545 -9.66 -22.01 -5.38
CA ILE A 545 -10.84 -22.58 -6.01
C ILE A 545 -12.03 -21.75 -5.53
N ASP A 546 -12.76 -21.15 -6.46
CA ASP A 546 -13.94 -20.31 -6.21
C ASP A 546 -15.16 -20.89 -6.91
N ALA A 547 -16.32 -20.81 -6.26
CA ALA A 547 -17.61 -21.11 -6.87
C ALA A 547 -18.69 -20.14 -6.37
N THR A 548 -19.53 -19.64 -7.26
CA THR A 548 -20.66 -18.74 -6.95
C THR A 548 -21.93 -19.17 -7.67
N LEU A 549 -23.07 -18.86 -7.06
CA LEU A 549 -24.41 -19.11 -7.57
C LEU A 549 -25.34 -18.01 -7.06
N SER A 550 -26.02 -17.26 -7.94
CA SER A 550 -26.94 -16.20 -7.52
C SER A 550 -28.13 -16.03 -8.45
N THR A 551 -29.20 -15.45 -7.93
CA THR A 551 -30.36 -14.97 -8.68
C THR A 551 -30.78 -13.60 -8.14
N PRO A 552 -31.10 -12.62 -9.01
CA PRO A 552 -31.65 -11.35 -8.56
C PRO A 552 -33.15 -11.43 -8.24
N ASN A 553 -33.83 -12.53 -8.61
CA ASN A 553 -35.29 -12.64 -8.61
C ASN A 553 -35.79 -14.03 -8.19
N LEU A 554 -35.42 -14.44 -6.97
CA LEU A 554 -35.84 -15.70 -6.33
C LEU A 554 -37.36 -15.76 -6.12
N PHE A 555 -37.96 -14.65 -5.70
CA PHE A 555 -39.41 -14.45 -5.64
C PHE A 555 -39.76 -12.96 -5.61
N HIS A 556 -41.00 -12.64 -5.96
CA HIS A 556 -41.50 -11.27 -6.03
C HIS A 556 -42.25 -10.88 -4.76
N LEU A 557 -41.91 -9.72 -4.18
CA LEU A 557 -42.70 -9.02 -3.17
C LEU A 557 -43.40 -7.82 -3.81
N PRO A 558 -44.47 -7.26 -3.23
CA PRO A 558 -45.09 -6.01 -3.72
C PRO A 558 -44.13 -4.82 -3.82
N ALA A 559 -43.00 -4.85 -3.10
CA ALA A 559 -41.95 -3.83 -3.14
C ALA A 559 -40.86 -4.09 -4.22
N GLY A 560 -40.87 -5.26 -4.87
CA GLY A 560 -39.87 -5.69 -5.86
C GLY A 560 -39.37 -7.13 -5.66
N ASP A 561 -38.39 -7.51 -6.48
CA ASP A 561 -37.79 -8.85 -6.43
C ASP A 561 -36.81 -9.05 -5.26
N VAL A 562 -36.90 -10.20 -4.59
CA VAL A 562 -35.91 -10.68 -3.62
C VAL A 562 -34.81 -11.44 -4.34
N GLY A 563 -33.57 -11.02 -4.16
CA GLY A 563 -32.40 -11.70 -4.71
C GLY A 563 -31.63 -12.49 -3.64
N ILE A 564 -31.00 -13.59 -4.04
CA ILE A 564 -30.10 -14.38 -3.20
C ILE A 564 -28.83 -14.77 -3.97
N GLY A 565 -27.70 -14.81 -3.27
CA GLY A 565 -26.44 -15.33 -3.78
C GLY A 565 -25.74 -16.16 -2.73
N PHE A 566 -25.00 -17.16 -3.20
CA PHE A 566 -24.13 -18.02 -2.42
C PHE A 566 -22.76 -18.09 -3.09
N GLY A 567 -21.73 -18.35 -2.29
CA GLY A 567 -20.44 -18.75 -2.80
C GLY A 567 -19.64 -19.57 -1.80
N ALA A 568 -18.63 -20.25 -2.33
CA ALA A 568 -17.66 -21.02 -1.58
C ALA A 568 -16.27 -20.76 -2.15
N GLN A 569 -15.27 -20.70 -1.28
CA GLN A 569 -13.87 -20.47 -1.64
C GLN A 569 -12.99 -21.45 -0.86
N PHE A 570 -12.01 -22.02 -1.53
CA PHE A 570 -10.92 -22.76 -0.90
C PHE A 570 -9.59 -22.17 -1.37
N THR A 571 -8.69 -21.85 -0.45
CA THR A 571 -7.33 -21.41 -0.78
C THR A 571 -6.28 -22.26 -0.09
N HIS A 572 -5.15 -22.43 -0.77
CA HIS A 572 -3.90 -22.89 -0.18
C HIS A 572 -2.88 -21.77 -0.34
N GLN A 573 -2.19 -21.42 0.75
CA GLN A 573 -1.20 -20.35 0.79
C GLN A 573 0.11 -20.92 1.34
N SER A 574 1.23 -20.51 0.74
CA SER A 574 2.57 -20.77 1.29
C SER A 574 3.51 -19.60 1.02
N GLU A 575 4.22 -19.16 2.05
CA GLU A 575 5.28 -18.14 1.94
C GLU A 575 6.57 -18.67 2.56
N MET A 576 7.68 -18.47 1.85
CA MET A 576 9.04 -18.77 2.29
C MET A 576 9.92 -17.56 2.03
N LEU A 577 10.72 -17.16 3.00
CA LEU A 577 11.77 -16.16 2.84
C LEU A 577 13.02 -16.64 3.57
N THR A 578 14.17 -16.65 2.87
CA THR A 578 15.42 -17.24 3.38
C THR A 578 16.62 -16.33 3.10
N PRO A 579 17.45 -16.03 4.12
CA PRO A 579 18.68 -15.27 3.94
C PRO A 579 19.80 -16.05 3.25
N GLY A 580 20.69 -15.30 2.60
CA GLY A 580 21.88 -15.83 1.92
C GLY A 580 22.89 -16.49 2.82
N SER A 581 23.77 -17.29 2.22
CA SER A 581 24.78 -18.06 2.93
C SER A 581 25.81 -17.17 3.64
N GLU A 582 26.02 -15.97 3.08
CA GLU A 582 26.98 -14.95 3.49
C GLU A 582 26.53 -14.27 4.80
N TYR A 583 25.23 -14.03 4.94
CA TYR A 583 24.60 -13.58 6.17
C TYR A 583 24.60 -14.70 7.22
N LEU A 584 24.13 -15.90 6.85
CA LEU A 584 23.98 -17.02 7.79
C LEU A 584 25.31 -17.59 8.30
N SER A 585 26.42 -17.36 7.59
CA SER A 585 27.79 -17.74 8.00
C SER A 585 28.54 -16.65 8.77
N GLY A 586 28.01 -15.42 8.83
CA GLY A 586 28.70 -14.29 9.47
C GLY A 586 29.83 -13.68 8.61
N ALA A 587 29.82 -13.91 7.30
CA ALA A 587 30.82 -13.36 6.38
C ALA A 587 30.64 -11.86 6.11
N VAL A 588 29.43 -11.33 6.29
CA VAL A 588 29.03 -9.93 6.02
C VAL A 588 28.79 -9.17 7.33
N ILE A 589 29.17 -7.88 7.37
CA ILE A 589 28.81 -6.97 8.46
C ILE A 589 27.36 -6.47 8.33
N SER A 590 26.67 -6.29 9.46
CA SER A 590 25.28 -5.82 9.56
C SER A 590 24.34 -6.59 8.59
N PRO A 591 24.18 -7.90 8.81
CA PRO A 591 23.53 -8.80 7.86
C PRO A 591 22.03 -8.51 7.71
N ASP A 592 21.51 -8.61 6.49
CA ASP A 592 20.07 -8.55 6.25
C ASP A 592 19.42 -9.91 6.54
N LEU A 593 18.87 -10.06 7.75
CA LEU A 593 18.23 -11.27 8.23
C LEU A 593 16.70 -11.13 8.17
N GLU A 594 16.10 -11.70 7.13
CA GLU A 594 14.64 -11.77 6.94
C GLU A 594 14.24 -13.24 6.68
N THR A 595 13.35 -13.79 7.51
CA THR A 595 12.91 -15.20 7.42
C THR A 595 11.40 -15.33 7.58
N VAL A 596 10.81 -16.21 6.77
CA VAL A 596 9.41 -16.66 6.85
C VAL A 596 9.37 -18.13 6.42
N ASP A 597 8.58 -18.96 7.10
CA ASP A 597 8.26 -20.33 6.69
C ASP A 597 6.83 -20.64 7.17
N GLY A 598 5.86 -20.40 6.29
CA GLY A 598 4.44 -20.46 6.60
C GLY A 598 3.62 -21.13 5.50
N GLN A 599 2.62 -21.92 5.91
CA GLN A 599 1.62 -22.48 5.00
C GLN A 599 0.28 -22.67 5.71
N ARG A 600 -0.83 -22.46 4.98
CA ARG A 600 -2.18 -22.72 5.51
C ARG A 600 -3.18 -23.06 4.42
N ASN A 601 -4.30 -23.63 4.85
CA ASN A 601 -5.48 -23.79 4.01
C ASN A 601 -6.62 -22.99 4.62
N VAL A 602 -7.41 -22.33 3.78
CA VAL A 602 -8.62 -21.60 4.18
C VAL A 602 -9.79 -22.18 3.41
N ALA A 603 -10.85 -22.56 4.12
CA ALA A 603 -12.13 -22.93 3.52
C ALA A 603 -13.19 -21.92 3.95
N ALA A 604 -13.98 -21.41 3.01
CA ALA A 604 -14.98 -20.40 3.28
C ALA A 604 -16.30 -20.66 2.55
N ILE A 605 -17.39 -20.26 3.20
CA ILE A 605 -18.73 -20.21 2.63
C ILE A 605 -19.35 -18.85 2.92
N TYR A 606 -20.10 -18.30 1.97
CA TYR A 606 -20.68 -16.98 2.08
C TYR A 606 -21.99 -16.84 1.31
N TYR A 607 -22.80 -15.86 1.70
CA TYR A 607 -24.08 -15.59 1.08
C TYR A 607 -24.45 -14.11 1.16
N GLN A 608 -25.37 -13.70 0.29
CA GLN A 608 -26.00 -12.38 0.26
C GLN A 608 -27.50 -12.54 -0.03
N ILE A 609 -28.35 -11.77 0.64
CA ILE A 609 -29.79 -11.68 0.39
C ILE A 609 -30.14 -10.20 0.24
N ASN A 610 -30.81 -9.84 -0.86
CA ASN A 610 -31.32 -8.50 -1.11
C ASN A 610 -32.85 -8.51 -1.01
N ILE A 611 -33.41 -7.73 -0.09
CA ILE A 611 -34.84 -7.69 0.23
C ILE A 611 -35.35 -6.25 0.01
N PRO A 612 -36.23 -6.00 -0.99
CA PRO A 612 -36.93 -4.73 -1.10
C PRO A 612 -37.97 -4.63 0.03
N ILE A 613 -37.86 -3.59 0.85
CA ILE A 613 -38.76 -3.33 1.99
C ILE A 613 -39.98 -2.52 1.53
N ILE A 614 -39.72 -1.47 0.75
CA ILE A 614 -40.70 -0.65 0.04
C ILE A 614 -40.10 -0.27 -1.32
N GLU A 615 -40.90 0.30 -2.22
CA GLU A 615 -40.39 0.80 -3.50
C GLU A 615 -39.15 1.69 -3.31
N ASN A 616 -38.08 1.37 -4.05
CA ASN A 616 -36.79 2.03 -4.01
C ASN A 616 -35.99 1.93 -2.68
N LEU A 617 -36.47 1.22 -1.65
CA LEU A 617 -35.70 0.90 -0.43
C LEU A 617 -35.37 -0.60 -0.37
N THR A 618 -34.09 -0.93 -0.54
CA THR A 618 -33.60 -2.31 -0.46
C THR A 618 -32.70 -2.47 0.76
N PHE A 619 -32.97 -3.50 1.56
CA PHE A 619 -32.07 -4.00 2.59
C PHE A 619 -31.24 -5.15 2.04
N SER A 620 -29.96 -5.18 2.37
CA SER A 620 -29.05 -6.28 2.05
C SER A 620 -28.46 -6.84 3.32
N GLN A 621 -28.55 -8.15 3.47
CA GLN A 621 -27.86 -8.92 4.50
C GLN A 621 -26.86 -9.83 3.80
N ALA A 622 -25.62 -9.85 4.27
CA ALA A 622 -24.62 -10.80 3.81
C ALA A 622 -23.83 -11.38 4.98
N GLY A 623 -23.26 -12.56 4.80
CA GLY A 623 -22.44 -13.21 5.80
C GLY A 623 -21.43 -14.17 5.18
N ARG A 624 -20.23 -14.20 5.74
CA ARG A 624 -19.16 -15.14 5.38
C ARG A 624 -18.62 -15.84 6.60
N TYR A 625 -18.44 -17.15 6.51
CA TYR A 625 -17.69 -17.94 7.48
C TYR A 625 -16.41 -18.45 6.80
N ASP A 626 -15.26 -18.15 7.40
CA ASP A 626 -13.94 -18.65 7.00
C ASP A 626 -13.40 -19.58 8.09
N HIS A 627 -12.76 -20.68 7.69
CA HIS A 627 -12.03 -21.59 8.58
C HIS A 627 -10.59 -21.77 8.10
N TYR A 628 -9.66 -21.33 8.93
CA TYR A 628 -8.22 -21.38 8.75
C TYR A 628 -7.60 -22.59 9.48
N THR A 629 -6.57 -23.23 8.93
CA THR A 629 -5.90 -24.38 9.57
C THR A 629 -5.04 -24.03 10.79
N ASP A 630 -4.56 -22.80 10.85
CA ASP A 630 -3.72 -22.19 11.89
C ASP A 630 -4.56 -21.36 12.89
N VAL A 631 -5.50 -20.58 12.37
CA VAL A 631 -6.29 -19.59 13.14
C VAL A 631 -7.68 -20.09 13.59
N GLY A 632 -8.26 -21.10 12.91
CA GLY A 632 -9.62 -21.58 13.18
C GLY A 632 -10.73 -20.76 12.50
N GLY A 633 -11.93 -20.77 13.10
CA GLY A 633 -13.16 -20.25 12.49
C GLY A 633 -13.49 -18.78 12.80
N ALA A 634 -14.00 -18.04 11.81
CA ALA A 634 -14.46 -16.67 11.97
C ALA A 634 -15.67 -16.34 11.08
N PHE A 635 -16.66 -15.63 11.65
CA PHE A 635 -17.86 -15.17 10.94
C PHE A 635 -17.88 -13.63 10.76
N SER A 636 -18.19 -13.19 9.55
CA SER A 636 -18.14 -11.79 9.09
C SER A 636 -19.47 -11.34 8.49
N PRO A 637 -20.41 -10.83 9.31
CA PRO A 637 -21.71 -10.32 8.86
C PRO A 637 -21.64 -8.88 8.32
N ARG A 638 -22.52 -8.57 7.37
CA ARG A 638 -22.80 -7.24 6.82
C ARG A 638 -24.30 -6.99 6.72
N PHE A 639 -24.69 -5.77 7.05
CA PHE A 639 -26.04 -5.24 6.90
C PHE A 639 -25.94 -3.91 6.13
N ALA A 640 -26.79 -3.71 5.12
CA ALA A 640 -26.80 -2.47 4.35
C ALA A 640 -28.22 -2.06 3.94
N LEU A 641 -28.41 -0.77 3.72
CA LEU A 641 -29.61 -0.17 3.15
C LEU A 641 -29.21 0.65 1.93
N ARG A 642 -30.01 0.58 0.86
CA ARG A 642 -29.94 1.43 -0.33
C ARG A 642 -31.32 2.04 -0.53
N TYR A 643 -31.42 3.36 -0.59
CA TYR A 643 -32.66 4.10 -0.79
C TYR A 643 -32.53 5.07 -1.96
N GLN A 644 -33.38 4.93 -2.98
CA GLN A 644 -33.36 5.79 -4.17
C GLN A 644 -34.70 6.56 -4.31
N PRO A 645 -34.97 7.58 -3.46
CA PRO A 645 -36.25 8.29 -3.44
C PRO A 645 -36.63 8.93 -4.78
N ILE A 646 -35.63 9.31 -5.58
CA ILE A 646 -35.77 9.79 -6.96
C ILE A 646 -34.63 9.21 -7.79
N LYS A 647 -34.82 9.05 -9.10
CA LYS A 647 -33.78 8.51 -10.01
C LYS A 647 -32.42 9.20 -9.88
N ALA A 648 -32.43 10.50 -9.60
CA ALA A 648 -31.24 11.33 -9.46
C ALA A 648 -30.54 11.23 -8.10
N LEU A 649 -31.08 10.57 -7.07
CA LEU A 649 -30.50 10.51 -5.73
C LEU A 649 -30.55 9.09 -5.16
N THR A 650 -29.39 8.53 -4.84
CA THR A 650 -29.24 7.27 -4.12
C THR A 650 -28.54 7.53 -2.78
N LEU A 651 -29.20 7.19 -1.68
CA LEU A 651 -28.63 7.14 -0.33
C LEU A 651 -28.24 5.70 -0.01
N TYR A 652 -27.17 5.50 0.73
CA TYR A 652 -26.77 4.17 1.21
C TYR A 652 -26.13 4.25 2.59
N THR A 653 -26.26 3.15 3.34
CA THR A 653 -25.50 2.93 4.57
C THR A 653 -25.18 1.46 4.71
N SER A 654 -24.01 1.14 5.28
CA SER A 654 -23.61 -0.21 5.59
C SER A 654 -22.92 -0.29 6.96
N TYR A 655 -23.22 -1.35 7.70
CA TYR A 655 -22.50 -1.78 8.89
C TYR A 655 -22.03 -3.21 8.71
N ASN A 656 -20.73 -3.45 8.90
CA ASN A 656 -20.17 -4.78 8.80
C ASN A 656 -19.13 -5.06 9.89
N ARG A 657 -19.03 -6.34 10.26
CA ARG A 657 -17.96 -6.87 11.10
C ARG A 657 -17.08 -7.80 10.28
N GLY A 658 -15.83 -7.89 10.67
CA GLY A 658 -14.86 -8.76 10.05
C GLY A 658 -13.73 -9.14 11.00
N PHE A 659 -12.69 -9.73 10.43
CA PHE A 659 -11.46 -10.09 11.11
C PHE A 659 -10.30 -10.02 10.12
N ARG A 660 -9.06 -10.02 10.62
CA ARG A 660 -7.86 -10.36 9.84
C ARG A 660 -7.16 -11.53 10.51
N ALA A 661 -6.76 -12.54 9.75
CA ALA A 661 -5.80 -13.54 10.22
C ALA A 661 -4.39 -12.91 10.25
N PRO A 662 -3.49 -13.31 11.16
CA PRO A 662 -2.10 -12.87 11.08
C PRO A 662 -1.47 -13.25 9.73
N THR A 663 -0.48 -12.48 9.28
CA THR A 663 0.38 -12.85 8.15
C THR A 663 1.44 -13.84 8.62
N PHE A 664 2.07 -14.58 7.70
CA PHE A 664 3.10 -15.54 8.09
C PHE A 664 4.35 -14.84 8.68
N VAL A 665 4.64 -13.60 8.32
CA VAL A 665 5.64 -12.80 9.05
C VAL A 665 5.24 -12.55 10.51
N GLU A 666 3.95 -12.46 10.83
CA GLU A 666 3.47 -12.21 12.19
C GLU A 666 3.40 -13.50 13.06
N ASP A 667 2.94 -14.64 12.52
CA ASP A 667 2.63 -15.85 13.31
C ASP A 667 3.52 -17.09 13.06
N SER A 668 4.32 -17.13 11.99
CA SER A 668 5.16 -18.29 11.66
C SER A 668 6.49 -18.29 12.42
N LYS A 669 7.45 -19.13 11.98
CA LYS A 669 8.84 -19.11 12.48
C LYS A 669 9.63 -18.01 11.77
N SER A 670 9.17 -16.78 11.89
CA SER A 670 9.77 -15.61 11.27
C SER A 670 10.76 -14.88 12.18
N GLN A 671 11.76 -14.26 11.57
CA GLN A 671 12.69 -13.30 12.18
C GLN A 671 13.03 -12.21 11.15
N THR A 672 13.00 -10.96 11.58
CA THR A 672 13.33 -9.78 10.77
C THR A 672 14.25 -8.87 11.56
N LEU A 673 15.50 -8.72 11.13
CA LEU A 673 16.33 -7.61 11.57
C LEU A 673 15.76 -6.30 11.01
N GLY A 674 15.91 -5.19 11.73
CA GLY A 674 15.57 -3.88 11.20
C GLY A 674 15.92 -2.76 12.16
N ILE A 675 16.02 -1.53 11.65
CA ILE A 675 16.23 -0.33 12.48
C ILE A 675 14.88 0.20 12.95
N GLN A 676 14.80 0.61 14.21
CA GLN A 676 13.61 1.16 14.85
C GLN A 676 13.96 2.47 15.57
N VAL A 677 13.06 3.45 15.54
CA VAL A 677 13.21 4.70 16.29
C VAL A 677 12.72 4.46 17.72
N ASP A 678 13.52 4.79 18.73
CA ASP A 678 13.08 4.74 20.13
C ASP A 678 12.15 5.94 20.43
N PRO A 679 10.86 5.73 20.76
CA PRO A 679 9.92 6.84 20.93
C PRO A 679 10.23 7.76 22.11
N ALA A 680 11.09 7.35 23.05
CA ALA A 680 11.47 8.17 24.20
C ALA A 680 12.67 9.08 23.93
N THR A 681 13.54 8.74 22.97
CA THR A 681 14.79 9.48 22.70
C THR A 681 14.91 10.00 21.27
N GLY A 682 14.07 9.52 20.35
CA GLY A 682 14.16 9.81 18.92
C GLY A 682 15.37 9.17 18.23
N GLN A 683 16.14 8.31 18.92
CA GLN A 683 17.34 7.67 18.38
C GLN A 683 17.03 6.30 17.78
N ASN A 684 17.76 5.95 16.72
CA ASN A 684 17.70 4.63 16.11
C ASN A 684 18.34 3.55 17.00
N TYR A 685 17.78 2.34 16.94
CA TYR A 685 18.37 1.13 17.50
C TYR A 685 18.05 -0.08 16.62
N THR A 686 18.94 -1.07 16.64
CA THR A 686 18.72 -2.34 15.92
C THR A 686 17.70 -3.21 16.66
N SER A 687 16.77 -3.80 15.92
CA SER A 687 15.74 -4.70 16.43
C SER A 687 15.79 -6.03 15.71
N ILE A 688 15.48 -7.13 16.41
CA ILE A 688 15.13 -8.41 15.81
C ILE A 688 13.66 -8.63 16.15
N THR A 689 12.78 -8.48 15.15
CA THR A 689 11.36 -8.78 15.29
C THR A 689 11.14 -10.27 15.07
N VAL A 690 10.31 -10.93 15.89
CA VAL A 690 10.10 -12.39 15.84
C VAL A 690 8.62 -12.78 15.82
N GLY A 691 8.32 -13.82 15.03
CA GLY A 691 7.00 -14.43 14.89
C GLY A 691 6.41 -14.91 16.22
N ASN A 692 5.08 -14.83 16.34
CA ASN A 692 4.34 -15.25 17.52
C ASN A 692 3.11 -16.10 17.14
N PRO A 693 3.16 -17.44 17.27
CA PRO A 693 2.05 -18.32 16.91
C PRO A 693 0.84 -18.24 17.87
N ASN A 694 0.89 -17.39 18.91
CA ASN A 694 -0.20 -17.18 19.87
C ASN A 694 -1.02 -15.92 19.59
N LEU A 695 -0.85 -15.28 18.43
CA LEU A 695 -1.60 -14.09 18.04
C LEU A 695 -3.08 -14.41 17.85
N ALA A 696 -3.95 -13.62 18.49
CA ALA A 696 -5.37 -13.63 18.20
C ALA A 696 -5.65 -12.88 16.89
N PRO A 697 -6.67 -13.25 16.11
CA PRO A 697 -7.13 -12.45 14.97
C PRO A 697 -7.54 -11.04 15.37
N GLU A 698 -7.19 -10.08 14.51
CA GLU A 698 -7.75 -8.73 14.58
C GLU A 698 -9.26 -8.79 14.31
N ARG A 699 -10.03 -7.88 14.92
CA ARG A 699 -11.50 -7.83 14.75
C ARG A 699 -11.92 -6.46 14.29
N THR A 700 -12.74 -6.40 13.24
CA THR A 700 -13.08 -5.13 12.59
C THR A 700 -14.55 -4.79 12.67
N ARG A 701 -14.83 -3.49 12.70
CA ARG A 701 -16.16 -2.90 12.68
C ARG A 701 -16.11 -1.70 11.73
N ASN A 702 -16.86 -1.75 10.65
CA ASN A 702 -16.94 -0.67 9.66
C ASN A 702 -18.38 -0.14 9.63
N LEU A 703 -18.52 1.18 9.60
CA LEU A 703 -19.78 1.90 9.39
C LEU A 703 -19.54 2.92 8.28
N ASN A 704 -20.38 2.88 7.24
CA ASN A 704 -20.37 3.82 6.14
C ASN A 704 -21.77 4.39 5.93
N ILE A 705 -21.85 5.68 5.64
CA ILE A 705 -23.07 6.41 5.31
C ILE A 705 -22.72 7.35 4.16
N GLY A 706 -23.45 7.28 3.06
CA GLY A 706 -23.14 8.10 1.89
C GLY A 706 -24.33 8.34 0.98
N PHE A 707 -24.09 9.19 -0.01
CA PHE A 707 -25.02 9.44 -1.10
C PHE A 707 -24.30 9.60 -2.42
N GLN A 708 -25.06 9.42 -3.50
CA GLN A 708 -24.71 9.85 -4.84
C GLN A 708 -25.89 10.57 -5.46
N VAL A 709 -25.66 11.76 -6.01
CA VAL A 709 -26.67 12.57 -6.68
C VAL A 709 -26.21 12.97 -8.07
N SER A 710 -27.02 12.63 -9.08
CA SER A 710 -26.78 12.88 -10.50
C SER A 710 -27.95 13.71 -11.07
N PRO A 711 -28.04 15.02 -10.77
CA PRO A 711 -29.19 15.85 -11.17
C PRO A 711 -29.26 16.11 -12.67
N SER A 712 -28.17 15.86 -13.42
CA SER A 712 -28.13 15.92 -14.87
C SER A 712 -27.13 14.89 -15.41
N ARG A 713 -27.16 14.60 -16.73
CA ARG A 713 -26.15 13.76 -17.39
C ARG A 713 -24.72 14.35 -17.40
N TYR A 714 -24.55 15.56 -16.91
CA TYR A 714 -23.27 16.27 -16.82
C TYR A 714 -22.84 16.52 -15.38
N THR A 715 -23.69 16.24 -14.39
CA THR A 715 -23.45 16.58 -12.99
C THR A 715 -23.55 15.30 -12.17
N ASP A 716 -22.46 14.92 -11.51
CA ASP A 716 -22.43 13.87 -10.48
C ASP A 716 -21.79 14.45 -9.22
N LEU A 717 -22.39 14.23 -8.06
CA LEU A 717 -21.79 14.50 -6.75
C LEU A 717 -21.93 13.24 -5.89
N GLY A 718 -20.86 12.86 -5.20
CA GLY A 718 -20.83 11.76 -4.24
C GLY A 718 -20.22 12.20 -2.92
N PHE A 719 -20.72 11.64 -1.82
CA PHE A 719 -20.20 11.91 -0.49
C PHE A 719 -20.33 10.67 0.38
N ASP A 720 -19.27 10.34 1.11
CA ASP A 720 -19.20 9.26 2.08
C ASP A 720 -18.66 9.80 3.40
N TRP A 721 -19.30 9.41 4.50
CA TRP A 721 -18.67 9.35 5.80
C TRP A 721 -18.34 7.90 6.13
N TYR A 722 -17.15 7.66 6.66
CA TYR A 722 -16.73 6.33 7.12
C TYR A 722 -16.24 6.37 8.56
N LYS A 723 -16.43 5.24 9.25
CA LYS A 723 -15.76 4.93 10.51
C LYS A 723 -15.33 3.46 10.52
N ILE A 724 -14.03 3.22 10.71
CA ILE A 724 -13.42 1.90 10.80
C ILE A 724 -12.76 1.77 12.17
N ARG A 725 -13.08 0.69 12.87
CA ARG A 725 -12.39 0.27 14.09
C ARG A 725 -11.80 -1.12 13.91
N ILE A 726 -10.55 -1.29 14.29
CA ILE A 726 -9.81 -2.54 14.32
C ILE A 726 -9.39 -2.76 15.78
N ASP A 727 -9.82 -3.84 16.40
CA ASP A 727 -9.41 -4.25 17.75
C ASP A 727 -8.43 -5.44 17.64
N ASN A 728 -7.56 -5.63 18.65
CA ASN A 728 -6.46 -6.61 18.68
C ASN A 728 -5.37 -6.39 17.61
N VAL A 729 -5.24 -5.16 17.11
CA VAL A 729 -4.26 -4.73 16.09
C VAL A 729 -2.87 -5.35 16.32
N ILE A 730 -2.34 -6.07 15.33
CA ILE A 730 -1.07 -6.80 15.43
C ILE A 730 0.07 -5.91 14.94
N GLY A 731 1.10 -5.80 15.77
CA GLY A 731 2.35 -5.14 15.45
C GLY A 731 3.46 -5.53 16.44
N GLN A 732 4.60 -4.83 16.35
CA GLN A 732 5.73 -5.01 17.26
C GLN A 732 5.32 -4.70 18.71
N GLY A 733 5.54 -5.68 19.60
CA GLY A 733 5.22 -5.57 21.03
C GLY A 733 6.29 -4.86 21.85
N LYS A 734 6.27 -5.09 23.17
CA LYS A 734 7.40 -4.71 24.03
C LYS A 734 8.59 -5.66 23.82
N PRO A 735 9.85 -5.18 23.91
CA PRO A 735 11.02 -6.05 23.86
C PRO A 735 10.93 -7.21 24.86
N SER A 736 11.14 -8.44 24.38
CA SER A 736 11.31 -9.63 25.22
C SER A 736 12.74 -9.75 25.75
N GLN A 737 13.71 -9.19 25.03
CA GLN A 737 15.11 -9.12 25.42
C GLN A 737 15.71 -7.78 25.00
N VAL A 738 16.64 -7.26 25.81
CA VAL A 738 17.48 -6.11 25.48
C VAL A 738 18.93 -6.57 25.61
N VAL A 739 19.68 -6.51 24.52
CA VAL A 739 21.07 -6.98 24.44
C VAL A 739 22.00 -5.79 24.41
N THR A 740 22.91 -5.73 25.37
CA THR A 740 23.93 -4.67 25.51
C THR A 740 25.32 -5.27 25.42
N ASP A 741 26.29 -4.47 24.99
CA ASP A 741 27.70 -4.81 25.09
C ASP A 741 28.09 -4.98 26.57
N PRO A 742 28.71 -6.10 26.98
CA PRO A 742 29.04 -6.36 28.38
C PRO A 742 30.24 -5.54 28.90
N THR A 743 30.97 -4.87 28.01
CA THR A 743 32.16 -4.05 28.29
C THR A 743 31.82 -2.57 28.33
N THR A 744 31.03 -2.07 27.37
CA THR A 744 30.70 -0.64 27.24
C THR A 744 29.31 -0.29 27.78
N GLY A 745 28.42 -1.27 27.97
CA GLY A 745 27.02 -1.04 28.33
C GLY A 745 26.17 -0.49 27.18
N GLN A 746 26.72 -0.31 25.98
CA GLN A 746 26.00 0.20 24.81
C GLN A 746 24.88 -0.77 24.38
N LEU A 747 23.72 -0.23 24.00
CA LEU A 747 22.66 -1.02 23.37
C LEU A 747 23.13 -1.58 22.02
N LEU A 748 23.03 -2.89 21.85
CA LEU A 748 23.34 -3.57 20.58
C LEU A 748 22.06 -3.82 19.79
N TYR A 749 21.09 -4.51 20.38
CA TYR A 749 19.78 -4.75 19.78
C TYR A 749 18.70 -5.10 20.81
N LYS A 750 17.43 -4.97 20.40
CA LYS A 750 16.27 -5.44 21.18
C LYS A 750 15.58 -6.57 20.41
N VAL A 751 15.19 -7.65 21.08
CA VAL A 751 14.35 -8.71 20.49
C VAL A 751 12.89 -8.40 20.79
N ILE A 752 12.05 -8.34 19.76
CA ILE A 752 10.67 -7.83 19.85
C ILE A 752 9.69 -8.86 19.24
N PRO A 753 8.84 -9.53 20.02
CA PRO A 753 7.80 -10.38 19.46
C PRO A 753 6.65 -9.55 18.87
N TYR A 754 5.98 -10.06 17.84
CA TYR A 754 4.66 -9.54 17.46
C TYR A 754 3.65 -9.78 18.58
N GLN A 755 2.78 -8.80 18.83
CA GLN A 755 1.75 -8.86 19.86
C GLN A 755 0.45 -8.26 19.32
N ASN A 756 -0.69 -8.76 19.82
CA ASN A 756 -1.93 -8.00 19.77
C ASN A 756 -1.78 -6.79 20.70
N LEU A 757 -1.78 -5.59 20.12
CA LEU A 757 -1.56 -4.33 20.82
C LEU A 757 -2.87 -3.88 21.48
N GLY A 758 -3.54 -2.88 20.92
CA GLY A 758 -4.86 -2.44 21.39
C GLY A 758 -5.83 -2.29 20.23
N TYR A 759 -6.02 -1.07 19.76
CA TYR A 759 -6.97 -0.80 18.68
C TYR A 759 -6.55 0.38 17.79
N LEU A 760 -7.09 0.39 16.59
CA LEU A 760 -7.09 1.51 15.65
C LEU A 760 -8.54 1.97 15.44
N ASP A 761 -8.81 3.27 15.52
CA ASP A 761 -10.14 3.87 15.30
C ASP A 761 -9.97 5.09 14.37
N THR A 762 -10.35 4.91 13.09
CA THR A 762 -10.26 5.93 12.04
C THR A 762 -11.64 6.35 11.54
N ASN A 763 -11.83 7.63 11.26
CA ASN A 763 -13.01 8.14 10.58
C ASN A 763 -12.68 9.40 9.77
N GLY A 764 -13.45 9.61 8.71
CA GLY A 764 -13.24 10.69 7.76
C GLY A 764 -14.39 10.85 6.78
N PHE A 765 -14.20 11.79 5.86
CA PHE A 765 -15.11 12.09 4.77
C PHE A 765 -14.41 11.87 3.44
N GLU A 766 -15.14 11.40 2.44
CA GLU A 766 -14.68 11.30 1.05
C GLU A 766 -15.74 11.96 0.16
N GLY A 767 -15.30 12.78 -0.79
CA GLY A 767 -16.17 13.49 -1.71
C GLY A 767 -15.72 13.26 -3.14
N THR A 768 -16.68 13.11 -4.05
CA THR A 768 -16.44 13.11 -5.49
C THR A 768 -17.36 14.12 -6.16
N PHE A 769 -16.87 14.79 -7.20
CA PHE A 769 -17.70 15.67 -8.01
C PHE A 769 -17.30 15.62 -9.49
N ARG A 770 -18.27 15.89 -10.36
CA ARG A 770 -18.11 16.04 -11.80
C ARG A 770 -19.15 17.05 -12.29
N GLN A 771 -18.71 18.05 -13.04
CA GLN A 771 -19.56 19.02 -13.72
C GLN A 771 -19.05 19.26 -15.14
N GLY A 772 -19.79 18.75 -16.13
CA GLY A 772 -19.62 19.05 -17.54
C GLY A 772 -20.37 20.33 -17.94
N LEU A 773 -19.73 21.18 -18.73
CA LEU A 773 -20.24 22.42 -19.29
C LEU A 773 -20.04 22.38 -20.81
N PRO A 774 -21.05 21.92 -21.58
CA PRO A 774 -21.01 21.98 -23.04
C PRO A 774 -21.10 23.44 -23.51
N LEU A 775 -20.03 23.92 -24.17
CA LEU A 775 -19.93 25.29 -24.68
C LEU A 775 -20.22 25.31 -26.19
N LYS A 776 -21.20 26.11 -26.60
CA LYS A 776 -21.62 26.24 -28.01
C LYS A 776 -20.45 26.70 -28.89
N GLY A 777 -19.93 25.78 -29.71
CA GLY A 777 -18.82 26.02 -30.63
C GLY A 777 -17.41 25.83 -30.03
N TRP A 778 -17.28 25.63 -28.72
CA TRP A 778 -15.99 25.55 -28.00
C TRP A 778 -15.71 24.19 -27.34
N GLY A 779 -16.58 23.20 -27.53
CA GLY A 779 -16.39 21.86 -26.97
C GLY A 779 -17.09 21.67 -25.63
N THR A 780 -16.59 20.76 -24.80
CA THR A 780 -17.07 20.57 -23.42
C THR A 780 -15.92 20.83 -22.46
N ILE A 781 -16.16 21.60 -21.41
CA ILE A 781 -15.27 21.69 -20.25
C ILE A 781 -15.84 20.79 -19.16
N THR A 782 -15.06 19.87 -18.61
CA THR A 782 -15.43 19.05 -17.46
C THR A 782 -14.55 19.43 -16.28
N LEU A 783 -15.13 19.85 -15.16
CA LEU A 783 -14.42 19.94 -13.89
C LEU A 783 -14.80 18.71 -13.06
N SER A 784 -13.82 17.94 -12.60
CA SER A 784 -14.03 16.79 -11.72
C SER A 784 -12.99 16.72 -10.62
N GLY A 785 -13.31 16.04 -9.51
CA GLY A 785 -12.32 15.77 -8.47
C GLY A 785 -12.77 14.74 -7.46
N ASP A 786 -11.79 14.13 -6.82
CA ASP A 786 -11.91 13.23 -5.68
C ASP A 786 -11.10 13.79 -4.50
N TRP A 787 -11.72 13.87 -3.33
CA TRP A 787 -11.14 14.50 -2.13
C TRP A 787 -11.41 13.63 -0.90
N ALA A 788 -10.43 13.56 -0.01
CA ALA A 788 -10.52 12.84 1.26
C ALA A 788 -10.11 13.75 2.42
N TYR A 789 -10.86 13.65 3.53
CA TYR A 789 -10.57 14.29 4.80
C TYR A 789 -10.50 13.25 5.93
N VAL A 790 -9.33 13.06 6.53
CA VAL A 790 -9.18 12.22 7.73
C VAL A 790 -9.48 13.07 8.97
N ASN A 791 -10.59 12.77 9.65
CA ASN A 791 -11.04 13.52 10.83
C ASN A 791 -10.31 13.07 12.11
N SER A 792 -10.17 11.75 12.32
CA SER A 792 -9.29 11.22 13.37
C SER A 792 -8.75 9.86 12.98
N TYR A 793 -7.52 9.57 13.41
CA TYR A 793 -6.82 8.31 13.23
C TYR A 793 -6.18 7.95 14.56
N LYS A 794 -6.89 7.21 15.41
CA LYS A 794 -6.49 6.98 16.81
C LYS A 794 -5.92 5.59 17.00
N ILE A 795 -4.70 5.51 17.52
CA ILE A 795 -4.07 4.26 17.98
C ILE A 795 -4.16 4.21 19.50
N GLY A 796 -4.77 3.16 20.06
CA GLY A 796 -4.83 2.90 21.49
C GLY A 796 -3.97 1.71 21.87
N PHE A 797 -3.19 1.85 22.95
CA PHE A 797 -2.34 0.80 23.50
C PHE A 797 -2.83 0.37 24.90
N PRO A 798 -2.64 -0.89 25.31
CA PRO A 798 -2.99 -1.35 26.66
C PRO A 798 -2.32 -0.49 27.74
N GLY A 799 -3.13 0.12 28.61
CA GLY A 799 -2.66 0.96 29.72
C GLY A 799 -2.23 2.38 29.36
N ALA A 800 -2.39 2.83 28.11
CA ALA A 800 -2.05 4.19 27.68
C ALA A 800 -3.24 4.94 27.08
N ALA A 801 -3.19 6.27 27.10
CA ALA A 801 -4.16 7.10 26.40
C ALA A 801 -4.01 6.95 24.87
N PRO A 802 -5.11 6.96 24.08
CA PRO A 802 -5.02 6.82 22.63
C PRO A 802 -4.47 8.08 21.97
N ILE A 803 -3.51 7.89 21.06
CA ILE A 803 -2.82 8.96 20.35
C ILE A 803 -3.45 9.13 18.96
N ASN A 804 -3.68 10.37 18.53
CA ASN A 804 -4.33 10.70 17.26
C ASN A 804 -3.30 11.16 16.22
N GLY A 805 -3.06 10.35 15.19
CA GLY A 805 -2.15 10.66 14.07
C GLY A 805 -2.71 11.64 13.04
N ALA A 806 -4.05 11.82 12.98
CA ALA A 806 -4.65 12.63 11.91
C ALA A 806 -4.25 14.12 11.98
N GLY A 807 -3.50 14.56 10.98
CA GLY A 807 -2.93 15.91 10.86
C GLY A 807 -1.52 16.05 11.42
N ASN A 808 -0.80 14.97 11.67
CA ASN A 808 0.60 14.98 12.11
C ASN A 808 1.37 13.76 11.58
N ASN A 809 2.65 13.67 11.96
CA ASN A 809 3.57 12.60 11.56
C ASN A 809 3.93 11.60 12.67
N PHE A 810 3.21 11.59 13.82
CA PHE A 810 3.45 10.65 14.92
C PHE A 810 3.48 9.19 14.45
N THR A 811 2.59 8.87 13.51
CA THR A 811 2.37 7.53 12.95
C THR A 811 3.59 6.93 12.25
N ILE A 812 4.55 7.74 11.82
CA ILE A 812 5.85 7.27 11.27
C ILE A 812 6.57 6.30 12.24
N THR A 813 6.42 6.49 13.55
CA THR A 813 7.05 5.63 14.58
C THR A 813 6.20 4.43 14.99
N GLN A 814 5.11 4.15 14.26
CA GLN A 814 4.09 3.17 14.63
C GLN A 814 3.95 2.11 13.53
N PRO A 815 3.50 0.87 13.82
CA PRO A 815 3.52 -0.25 12.87
C PRO A 815 2.62 -0.13 11.62
N PHE A 816 2.09 1.06 11.30
CA PHE A 816 1.07 1.29 10.27
C PHE A 816 1.24 2.60 9.49
N GLY A 817 2.34 3.36 9.66
CA GLY A 817 2.30 4.80 9.36
C GLY A 817 3.45 5.39 8.56
N GLY A 818 3.09 6.24 7.59
CA GLY A 818 3.81 7.45 7.23
C GLY A 818 3.22 8.68 7.92
N SER A 819 3.35 9.88 7.32
CA SER A 819 2.63 11.08 7.76
C SER A 819 1.15 11.04 7.37
N PHE A 820 0.29 11.65 8.20
CA PHE A 820 -1.15 11.76 7.97
C PHE A 820 -1.59 13.21 7.76
N PRO A 821 -1.37 13.79 6.56
CA PRO A 821 -2.03 15.03 6.18
C PRO A 821 -3.55 14.82 6.22
N ARG A 822 -4.29 15.78 6.77
CA ARG A 822 -5.76 15.64 6.89
C ARG A 822 -6.47 15.64 5.54
N TRP A 823 -5.94 16.40 4.58
CA TRP A 823 -6.51 16.56 3.26
C TRP A 823 -5.62 15.89 2.22
N ARG A 824 -6.22 15.08 1.36
CA ARG A 824 -5.71 14.78 0.01
C ARG A 824 -6.82 15.02 -1.00
N GLY A 825 -6.46 15.41 -2.21
CA GLY A 825 -7.44 15.52 -3.29
C GLY A 825 -6.81 15.77 -4.65
N ASN A 826 -7.51 15.30 -5.69
CA ASN A 826 -7.20 15.61 -7.07
C ASN A 826 -8.36 16.41 -7.66
N THR A 827 -8.06 17.37 -8.54
CA THR A 827 -9.07 18.13 -9.29
C THR A 827 -8.59 18.33 -10.72
N THR A 828 -9.31 17.76 -11.68
CA THR A 828 -9.01 17.84 -13.10
C THR A 828 -9.97 18.79 -13.81
N LEU A 829 -9.40 19.74 -14.54
CA LEU A 829 -10.08 20.53 -15.55
C LEU A 829 -9.78 19.93 -16.92
N ASP A 830 -10.75 19.20 -17.46
CA ASP A 830 -10.74 18.57 -18.78
C ASP A 830 -11.43 19.49 -19.81
N TRP A 831 -10.85 19.58 -21.02
CA TRP A 831 -11.43 20.30 -22.15
C TRP A 831 -11.41 19.40 -23.38
N ASN A 832 -12.59 19.06 -23.89
CA ASN A 832 -12.76 18.21 -25.07
C ASN A 832 -13.28 19.04 -26.23
N TYR A 833 -12.43 19.29 -27.24
CA TYR A 833 -12.78 20.08 -28.42
C TYR A 833 -12.37 19.39 -29.73
N ARG A 834 -13.38 18.93 -30.47
CA ARG A 834 -13.28 18.20 -31.75
C ARG A 834 -12.45 16.92 -31.66
N LYS A 835 -11.13 17.06 -31.77
CA LYS A 835 -10.12 16.00 -31.80
C LYS A 835 -9.03 16.20 -30.75
N PHE A 836 -9.10 17.30 -30.01
CA PHE A 836 -8.25 17.61 -28.87
C PHE A 836 -8.97 17.29 -27.56
N ASP A 837 -8.18 16.82 -26.63
CA ASP A 837 -8.52 16.49 -25.25
C ASP A 837 -7.37 17.06 -24.41
N ALA A 838 -7.65 17.97 -23.48
CA ALA A 838 -6.62 18.60 -22.66
C ALA A 838 -7.08 18.59 -21.20
N ALA A 839 -6.26 18.01 -20.32
CA ALA A 839 -6.54 17.84 -18.90
C ALA A 839 -5.46 18.57 -18.08
N LEU A 840 -5.89 19.48 -17.21
CA LEU A 840 -5.06 20.08 -16.17
C LEU A 840 -5.49 19.53 -14.81
N THR A 841 -4.66 18.68 -14.21
CA THR A 841 -4.92 18.03 -12.91
C THR A 841 -4.12 18.74 -11.82
N TRP A 842 -4.82 19.30 -10.83
CA TRP A 842 -4.25 19.74 -9.56
C TRP A 842 -4.26 18.58 -8.57
N GLN A 843 -3.07 18.16 -8.13
CA GLN A 843 -2.89 17.21 -7.03
C GLN A 843 -2.56 17.99 -5.76
N PHE A 844 -3.24 17.70 -4.65
CA PHE A 844 -3.09 18.41 -3.39
C PHE A 844 -2.89 17.46 -2.20
N THR A 845 -1.87 17.77 -1.40
CA THR A 845 -1.63 17.16 -0.09
C THR A 845 -1.55 18.26 0.96
N GLY A 846 -2.40 18.16 1.98
CA GLY A 846 -2.51 19.15 3.06
C GLY A 846 -1.26 19.22 3.95
N PRO A 847 -1.15 20.26 4.80
CA PRO A 847 -0.08 20.36 5.78
C PRO A 847 -0.33 19.39 6.95
N TYR A 848 0.72 19.11 7.72
CA TYR A 848 0.66 18.35 8.97
C TYR A 848 1.58 18.94 10.04
N ALA A 849 1.26 18.70 11.31
CA ALA A 849 2.09 19.09 12.45
C ALA A 849 3.28 18.12 12.61
N GLN A 850 4.40 18.67 13.04
CA GLN A 850 5.60 17.91 13.37
C GLN A 850 5.51 17.49 14.84
N ASN A 851 5.42 16.19 15.09
CA ASN A 851 5.30 15.61 16.44
C ASN A 851 6.55 14.85 16.88
N LEU A 852 7.51 14.59 15.97
CA LEU A 852 8.71 13.79 16.24
C LEU A 852 9.98 14.64 16.41
N MET A 853 10.01 15.84 15.84
CA MET A 853 11.10 16.82 15.94
C MET A 853 10.61 18.14 16.56
N PRO A 854 11.47 18.93 17.21
CA PRO A 854 11.05 20.18 17.86
C PRO A 854 10.74 21.32 16.88
N GLU A 855 11.49 21.43 15.77
CA GLU A 855 11.30 22.48 14.75
C GLU A 855 11.62 21.94 13.34
N PRO A 856 10.95 22.44 12.27
CA PRO A 856 9.77 23.31 12.30
C PRO A 856 8.54 22.59 12.90
N SER A 857 7.74 23.29 13.70
CA SER A 857 6.50 22.74 14.30
C SER A 857 5.43 22.21 13.32
N LYS A 858 5.59 22.44 12.01
CA LYS A 858 4.70 21.92 10.96
C LYS A 858 5.43 21.77 9.62
N VAL A 859 4.96 20.83 8.81
CA VAL A 859 5.34 20.67 7.41
C VAL A 859 4.26 21.31 6.53
N GLY A 860 4.69 21.94 5.43
CA GLY A 860 3.82 22.68 4.52
C GLY A 860 2.90 21.79 3.68
N SER A 861 1.88 22.38 3.05
CA SER A 861 1.09 21.70 2.02
C SER A 861 1.87 21.59 0.71
N TYR A 862 1.58 20.57 -0.09
CA TYR A 862 2.13 20.39 -1.43
C TYR A 862 1.04 20.45 -2.50
N SER A 863 1.31 21.16 -3.60
CA SER A 863 0.43 21.30 -4.74
C SER A 863 1.22 21.08 -6.03
N GLN A 864 0.83 20.08 -6.81
CA GLN A 864 1.36 19.83 -8.15
C GLN A 864 0.26 20.08 -9.19
N PHE A 865 0.68 20.49 -10.38
CA PHE A 865 -0.21 20.71 -11.53
C PHE A 865 0.36 19.94 -12.72
N ASN A 866 -0.41 18.99 -13.22
CA ASN A 866 -0.03 18.10 -14.31
C ASN A 866 -0.90 18.43 -15.52
N LEU A 867 -0.28 18.65 -16.69
CA LEU A 867 -0.97 19.05 -17.92
C LEU A 867 -0.77 17.96 -18.98
N MET A 868 -1.83 17.27 -19.36
CA MET A 868 -1.84 16.28 -20.43
C MET A 868 -2.68 16.77 -21.62
N VAL A 869 -2.20 16.55 -22.85
CA VAL A 869 -2.92 16.86 -24.08
C VAL A 869 -2.89 15.65 -25.01
N THR A 870 -4.05 15.26 -25.53
CA THR A 870 -4.24 14.16 -26.47
C THR A 870 -4.91 14.65 -27.76
N TYR A 871 -4.47 14.13 -28.90
CA TYR A 871 -4.97 14.45 -30.24
C TYR A 871 -5.30 13.18 -31.04
N THR A 872 -6.54 13.11 -31.54
CA THR A 872 -7.11 11.96 -32.29
C THR A 872 -7.53 12.33 -33.72
N GLY A 873 -6.93 13.39 -34.29
CA GLY A 873 -7.32 13.91 -35.60
C GLY A 873 -6.72 13.16 -36.79
N PHE A 874 -5.62 12.42 -36.58
CA PHE A 874 -5.06 11.52 -37.58
C PHE A 874 -5.79 10.17 -37.54
N LYS A 875 -6.12 9.60 -38.71
CA LYS A 875 -6.76 8.28 -38.78
C LYS A 875 -5.89 7.23 -38.09
N ASN A 876 -6.51 6.36 -37.29
CA ASN A 876 -5.88 5.26 -36.56
C ASN A 876 -4.86 5.66 -35.46
N TRP A 877 -4.51 6.94 -35.32
CA TRP A 877 -3.55 7.45 -34.35
C TRP A 877 -4.23 8.20 -33.19
N THR A 878 -3.71 7.97 -31.98
CA THR A 878 -3.91 8.83 -30.80
C THR A 878 -2.55 9.28 -30.33
N ILE A 879 -2.21 10.56 -30.51
CA ILE A 879 -0.93 11.14 -30.08
C ILE A 879 -1.20 11.90 -28.78
N TYR A 880 -0.33 11.78 -27.79
CA TYR A 880 -0.46 12.51 -26.53
C TYR A 880 0.90 13.01 -26.04
N GLY A 881 0.86 14.03 -25.19
CA GLY A 881 2.03 14.51 -24.47
C GLY A 881 1.62 15.47 -23.37
N GLY A 882 2.52 15.66 -22.41
CA GLY A 882 2.21 16.45 -21.24
C GLY A 882 3.41 16.74 -20.35
N ILE A 883 3.14 17.51 -19.30
CA ILE A 883 4.12 17.94 -18.30
C ILE A 883 3.53 17.74 -16.92
N ASP A 884 4.13 16.83 -16.15
CA ASP A 884 3.83 16.61 -14.74
C ASP A 884 4.66 17.58 -13.90
N ASN A 885 4.07 18.08 -12.80
CA ASN A 885 4.63 19.14 -11.97
C ASN A 885 5.09 20.35 -12.81
N LEU A 886 4.15 20.91 -13.59
CA LEU A 886 4.34 22.03 -14.52
C LEU A 886 5.11 23.22 -13.91
N PHE A 887 4.89 23.52 -12.62
CA PHE A 887 5.55 24.63 -11.92
C PHE A 887 6.89 24.26 -11.25
N ASN A 888 7.40 23.05 -11.45
CA ASN A 888 8.65 22.53 -10.85
C ASN A 888 8.71 22.71 -9.33
N ARG A 889 7.62 22.38 -8.63
CA ARG A 889 7.52 22.52 -7.17
C ARG A 889 8.37 21.48 -6.45
N THR A 890 9.34 21.93 -5.67
CA THR A 890 10.03 21.14 -4.63
C THR A 890 9.05 20.76 -3.50
N PRO A 891 9.11 19.52 -2.98
CA PRO A 891 8.35 19.14 -1.78
C PRO A 891 8.63 20.01 -0.55
N PRO A 892 7.70 20.05 0.42
CA PRO A 892 7.93 20.65 1.73
C PRO A 892 9.11 19.98 2.45
N TYR A 893 9.94 20.78 3.14
CA TYR A 893 11.02 20.28 3.98
C TYR A 893 10.46 19.64 5.26
N ASP A 894 10.99 18.47 5.63
CA ASP A 894 10.69 17.77 6.89
C ASP A 894 12.00 17.35 7.60
N PRO A 895 12.26 17.81 8.84
CA PRO A 895 13.51 17.55 9.57
C PRO A 895 13.74 16.06 9.89
N ILE A 896 12.69 15.23 10.05
CA ILE A 896 12.85 13.80 10.38
C ILE A 896 13.41 13.00 9.18
N PHE A 897 13.35 13.58 7.98
CA PHE A 897 13.98 13.06 6.76
C PHE A 897 15.31 13.79 6.44
N ALA A 898 15.74 14.73 7.30
CA ALA A 898 16.91 15.59 7.13
C ALA A 898 17.96 15.43 8.25
N ASN A 899 17.77 14.45 9.15
CA ASN A 899 18.60 14.19 10.33
C ASN A 899 19.26 12.79 10.30
N GLY A 900 19.05 12.00 9.24
CA GLY A 900 19.60 10.65 9.07
C GLY A 900 18.79 9.53 9.72
N THR A 901 17.66 9.80 10.37
CA THR A 901 16.87 8.79 11.09
C THR A 901 16.10 7.85 10.15
N LEU A 902 15.46 8.39 9.10
CA LEU A 902 14.56 7.63 8.21
C LEU A 902 14.99 7.61 6.75
N SER A 903 15.53 8.74 6.26
CA SER A 903 16.00 8.91 4.90
C SER A 903 17.02 10.05 4.85
N GLN A 904 17.57 10.29 3.66
CA GLN A 904 18.49 11.39 3.35
C GLN A 904 17.88 12.43 2.39
N SER A 905 16.56 12.37 2.19
CA SER A 905 15.79 13.17 1.23
C SER A 905 15.48 14.61 1.70
N GLY A 906 15.44 14.88 3.01
CA GLY A 906 15.00 16.16 3.57
C GLY A 906 13.52 16.50 3.33
N TYR A 907 12.72 15.56 2.82
CA TYR A 907 11.27 15.66 2.64
C TYR A 907 10.62 14.29 2.85
N ASP A 908 9.34 14.28 3.21
CA ASP A 908 8.61 13.04 3.48
C ASP A 908 8.28 12.27 2.19
N THR A 909 8.98 11.16 1.98
CA THR A 909 8.83 10.24 0.85
C THR A 909 7.60 9.32 0.94
N SER A 910 6.92 9.27 2.09
CA SER A 910 5.66 8.51 2.28
C SER A 910 4.45 9.25 1.70
N VAL A 911 4.53 10.58 1.53
CA VAL A 911 3.43 11.43 1.03
C VAL A 911 3.78 12.34 -0.15
N TYR A 912 5.07 12.54 -0.47
CA TYR A 912 5.51 13.38 -1.59
C TYR A 912 6.47 12.64 -2.54
N SER A 913 6.34 12.92 -3.84
CA SER A 913 7.34 12.56 -4.86
C SER A 913 8.11 13.81 -5.29
N TYR A 914 9.42 13.69 -5.51
CA TYR A 914 10.23 14.77 -6.09
C TYR A 914 10.69 14.45 -7.52
N ILE A 915 9.75 14.14 -8.43
CA ILE A 915 10.04 13.91 -9.85
C ILE A 915 10.57 15.17 -10.60
N GLY A 916 10.41 16.36 -10.01
CA GLY A 916 10.71 17.64 -10.68
C GLY A 916 9.71 17.93 -11.80
N ARG A 917 10.01 18.85 -12.73
CA ARG A 917 9.20 19.01 -13.94
C ARG A 917 9.55 17.90 -14.92
N PHE A 918 8.57 17.04 -15.21
CA PHE A 918 8.71 15.86 -16.07
C PHE A 918 7.89 16.05 -17.34
N ALA A 919 8.48 15.89 -18.53
CA ALA A 919 7.74 15.87 -19.79
C ALA A 919 7.63 14.44 -20.31
N GLN A 920 6.50 14.14 -20.95
CA GLN A 920 6.28 12.90 -21.66
C GLN A 920 5.57 13.11 -22.99
N VAL A 921 5.83 12.22 -23.94
CA VAL A 921 5.17 12.14 -25.25
C VAL A 921 4.95 10.69 -25.62
N GLY A 922 3.82 10.38 -26.23
CA GLY A 922 3.48 9.04 -26.66
C GLY A 922 2.49 9.00 -27.80
N ALA A 923 2.34 7.82 -28.37
CA ALA A 923 1.39 7.54 -29.43
C ALA A 923 0.84 6.13 -29.32
N THR A 924 -0.45 5.99 -29.63
CA THR A 924 -1.14 4.73 -29.83
C THR A 924 -1.59 4.64 -31.29
N TYR A 925 -1.29 3.53 -31.95
CA TYR A 925 -1.81 3.20 -33.27
C TYR A 925 -2.73 1.98 -33.20
N LYS A 926 -3.91 2.05 -33.81
CA LYS A 926 -4.87 0.92 -33.91
C LYS A 926 -5.05 0.54 -35.36
N PHE A 927 -4.89 -0.73 -35.70
CA PHE A 927 -5.00 -1.25 -37.06
C PHE A 927 -6.47 -1.41 -37.49
#